data_AF-A0A6N7YJP3-F1
#
_entry.id   AF-A0A6N7YJP3-F1
#
_cell.length_a   1.000
_cell.length_b   1.000
_cell.length_c   1.000
_cell.angle_alpha   90.00
_cell.angle_beta   90.00
_cell.angle_gamma   90.00
#
_symmetry.space_group_name_H-M   'P 1'
#
loop_
_entity.id
_entity.type
_entity.pdbx_description
1 polymer ?
#
loop_
_entity_poly.entity_id
_entity_poly.type
_entity_poly.pdbx_seq_one_letter_code
_entity_poly.pdbx_strand_id
1 'polypeptide(L)'
;MRDRRGRVVVAAADRERRARHRAGRPEGARRPADERRLPGAHLAAQEHDVTRPQVTCELGGERLGLLGAGGADGARRHAGHRLRRRGSRRPEPGGSEPLGDRAQPQADPGEQQRDPEGEEQAGVDPGVRQALRPVGRVLRHVLQVAHRGRRGDVGRDLGLVGERRARIGLRLGIRRLRRRATALGLPGGLAERILVLLVARALAQRDRRGGQQAQQAQEQGEGSHPTHAAGHSRDGVGLPPSRTPSCRHVGRGTRALRYRRAVPTAPPDTTPRHILLLTDRDWAHPQGGGTGTNLFGQVSRWIAWGHRVTVIAGAFPGGAAVERPHERLEIHRIGSRLTVFPGAAWRTLRGVGADADVCLEVVNGIAFFTPLWWWLRMPRVTLVHHVHADHYVAELGRRGRVAALLLEALPLRTLYRPSPFLTISRSARDDLVALGVPGEQVHVAHLGVDAPPDPPSVDAAQPTLLYLGRLKAYKRIEHVLDVLEAIPAARLDLAGEGDHREALEAEIAARGLTDRVTLHGHVDEERKWELYGRAWVNLTASSAEGWCLTVMEAASCGTPSAALRVGGLPESIVDGETGVLADTPQELAAAVRDLVADPARRRAQGDAARERAATFTWDATAAENLTVLEAATTAPRPRLRDALARSGTGAAAGLAGATLANNAIQLLFTIVVTRLLGTDGYGALAAIIGVFLILLVGGQSVQAAAARETALGALGDRQLLRTTLRAWTGRLLLATAVLALVGVLVREPLATLTGTPEHPWAVAAIPATGALWMLLSLQRGVLQGLHAYGPVARSLVLEAVGRLVTGVLLVLLGAGVAGAFLGTPLTIAITVGALWLAIERRLSDDRAAATPAVPDAQAIRTLGRLVSGGWVPIFGLLLLAVLQNVDVIIARHELDADRAGAYAIAAVAAKSVVWVAIGVGLQLLPDATRRHAAGEDPRPVLVRSLTVLVAVAAPALLIFALVPELLLTLAFGPDGADGADALLLLGVAMTLLAVAYLTVQYMLALRATRFLWVLAVVAVAEVLVLFTGDFGIVTFASIVLGVQVLAAAGVLALGLRIVPRGGPRTPVAT
;
A
#
# COMPACT_ATOMS: atom_id res chain seq x y z
N MET A 1 -39.15 62.60 35.51
CA MET A 1 -39.27 63.66 34.48
C MET A 1 -38.22 63.41 33.39
N ARG A 2 -38.54 63.76 32.13
CA ARG A 2 -37.70 64.31 31.04
C ARG A 2 -36.30 63.69 30.76
N ASP A 3 -35.90 63.42 29.50
CA ASP A 3 -36.59 63.49 28.18
C ASP A 3 -35.92 62.44 27.23
N ARG A 4 -36.64 61.74 26.32
CA ARG A 4 -37.08 62.12 24.95
C ARG A 4 -35.92 62.63 24.06
N ARG A 5 -35.64 62.18 22.83
CA ARG A 5 -36.16 61.17 21.84
C ARG A 5 -34.92 60.66 21.04
N GLY A 6 -34.90 59.69 20.11
CA GLY A 6 -35.88 58.81 19.44
C GLY A 6 -35.44 58.64 17.97
N ARG A 7 -34.91 57.48 17.51
CA ARG A 7 -35.57 56.24 17.00
C ARG A 7 -36.28 56.40 15.64
N VAL A 8 -36.41 55.25 14.91
CA VAL A 8 -37.00 55.05 13.56
C VAL A 8 -36.02 55.38 12.43
N VAL A 9 -35.81 54.57 11.38
CA VAL A 9 -36.12 53.14 11.08
C VAL A 9 -34.79 52.33 11.14
N VAL A 10 -34.58 51.07 10.72
CA VAL A 10 -35.35 49.99 10.04
C VAL A 10 -35.16 48.68 10.82
N ALA A 11 -36.14 47.77 10.82
CA ALA A 11 -35.92 46.35 11.14
C ALA A 11 -37.00 45.48 10.48
N ALA A 12 -36.60 44.54 9.61
CA ALA A 12 -37.48 43.57 8.96
C ALA A 12 -36.70 42.31 8.55
N ALA A 13 -37.40 41.20 8.32
CA ALA A 13 -36.89 39.96 7.72
C ALA A 13 -35.80 39.16 8.47
N ASP A 14 -35.98 38.90 9.78
CA ASP A 14 -35.66 37.56 10.34
C ASP A 14 -36.48 37.22 11.62
N ARG A 15 -37.81 37.31 11.53
CA ARG A 15 -38.73 37.00 12.66
C ARG A 15 -40.03 36.30 12.26
N GLU A 16 -39.98 35.39 11.29
CA GLU A 16 -41.20 34.68 10.84
C GLU A 16 -40.99 33.20 10.49
N ARG A 17 -40.57 32.39 11.48
CA ARG A 17 -40.65 30.90 11.34
C ARG A 17 -40.81 30.05 12.60
N ARG A 18 -40.87 30.61 13.82
CA ARG A 18 -41.00 29.82 15.08
C ARG A 18 -41.81 30.50 16.19
N ALA A 19 -43.11 30.75 15.98
CA ALA A 19 -44.14 30.74 17.04
C ALA A 19 -45.56 31.01 16.50
N ARG A 20 -46.42 29.97 16.45
CA ARG A 20 -47.87 30.01 16.77
C ARG A 20 -48.51 28.63 16.58
N HIS A 21 -48.77 27.93 17.68
CA HIS A 21 -49.79 26.89 17.75
C HIS A 21 -51.14 27.56 18.06
N ARG A 22 -52.20 27.22 17.30
CA ARG A 22 -53.63 27.04 17.71
C ARG A 22 -54.65 27.56 16.68
N ALA A 23 -55.78 26.85 16.65
CA ALA A 23 -57.13 27.23 16.19
C ALA A 23 -57.41 27.46 14.68
N GLY A 24 -58.61 27.07 14.25
CA GLY A 24 -59.29 27.66 13.09
C GLY A 24 -59.56 26.77 11.86
N ARG A 25 -60.65 25.98 11.89
CA ARG A 25 -61.56 25.79 10.72
C ARG A 25 -62.60 26.95 10.74
N PRO A 26 -63.41 27.25 9.69
CA PRO A 26 -63.91 26.33 8.64
C PRO A 26 -63.98 26.91 7.19
N GLU A 27 -64.66 26.16 6.30
CA GLU A 27 -65.30 26.57 5.02
C GLU A 27 -64.41 27.14 3.88
N GLY A 28 -64.74 26.96 2.58
CA GLY A 28 -65.82 26.16 1.97
C GLY A 28 -65.85 26.23 0.42
N ALA A 29 -66.75 25.45 -0.20
CA ALA A 29 -67.23 25.52 -1.61
C ALA A 29 -66.37 25.01 -2.82
N ARG A 30 -66.89 23.90 -3.41
CA ARG A 30 -67.16 23.66 -4.86
C ARG A 30 -66.03 23.47 -5.89
N ARG A 31 -65.71 22.17 -6.14
CA ARG A 31 -65.91 21.38 -7.39
C ARG A 31 -66.32 22.12 -8.68
N PRO A 32 -65.88 21.67 -9.88
CA PRO A 32 -66.20 20.34 -10.48
C PRO A 32 -64.94 19.58 -10.99
N ALA A 33 -64.78 18.25 -11.00
CA ALA A 33 -65.59 17.08 -11.43
C ALA A 33 -64.73 16.28 -12.45
N ASP A 34 -65.00 15.04 -12.88
CA ASP A 34 -65.56 13.77 -12.34
C ASP A 34 -65.40 12.76 -13.55
N GLU A 35 -65.47 11.42 -13.54
CA GLU A 35 -65.90 10.38 -12.60
C GLU A 35 -65.28 9.00 -12.99
N ARG A 36 -64.98 8.09 -12.04
CA ARG A 36 -65.39 6.63 -11.97
C ARG A 36 -64.41 5.77 -11.13
N ARG A 37 -64.82 5.28 -9.93
CA ARG A 37 -65.52 3.99 -9.58
C ARG A 37 -64.59 2.76 -9.72
N LEU A 38 -64.27 1.93 -8.70
CA LEU A 38 -65.04 1.21 -7.63
C LEU A 38 -65.81 -0.02 -8.14
N PRO A 39 -66.03 -1.11 -7.33
CA PRO A 39 -65.80 -1.37 -5.88
C PRO A 39 -64.46 -2.12 -5.59
N GLY A 40 -64.12 -2.75 -4.43
CA GLY A 40 -64.77 -2.98 -3.10
C GLY A 40 -65.01 -4.49 -2.78
N ALA A 41 -65.06 -5.01 -1.53
CA ALA A 41 -64.88 -4.42 -0.18
C ALA A 41 -64.76 -5.50 0.97
N HIS A 42 -64.49 -5.06 2.21
CA HIS A 42 -64.64 -5.75 3.54
C HIS A 42 -63.61 -6.85 3.95
N LEU A 43 -63.34 -7.15 5.25
CA LEU A 43 -64.05 -6.86 6.54
C LEU A 43 -63.09 -6.87 7.79
N ALA A 44 -63.47 -6.17 8.89
CA ALA A 44 -62.96 -6.23 10.29
C ALA A 44 -61.48 -5.79 10.60
N ALA A 45 -61.07 -5.15 11.73
CA ALA A 45 -61.52 -5.02 13.15
C ALA A 45 -61.13 -6.23 14.05
N GLN A 46 -60.65 -6.16 15.30
CA GLN A 46 -60.47 -5.10 16.36
C GLN A 46 -59.28 -5.53 17.30
N GLU A 47 -58.34 -4.69 17.74
CA GLU A 47 -58.23 -3.83 18.97
C GLU A 47 -57.53 -4.42 20.24
N HIS A 48 -57.01 -3.50 21.08
CA HIS A 48 -56.46 -3.59 22.46
C HIS A 48 -55.06 -4.19 22.74
N ASP A 49 -54.33 -3.80 23.82
CA ASP A 49 -54.09 -2.46 24.43
C ASP A 49 -52.94 -2.53 25.49
N VAL A 50 -52.47 -1.38 26.03
CA VAL A 50 -51.92 -1.14 27.41
C VAL A 50 -50.77 -2.07 27.92
N THR A 51 -49.58 -1.61 28.36
CA THR A 51 -49.28 -0.53 29.33
C THR A 51 -47.83 -0.01 29.22
N ARG A 52 -47.56 1.19 29.77
CA ARG A 52 -46.26 1.58 30.38
C ARG A 52 -46.51 2.22 31.75
N PRO A 53 -45.64 2.01 32.75
CA PRO A 53 -45.47 2.93 33.89
C PRO A 53 -44.28 3.88 33.70
N GLN A 54 -44.18 4.89 34.56
CA GLN A 54 -43.07 5.85 34.70
C GLN A 54 -42.71 6.03 36.20
N VAL A 55 -41.73 6.92 36.49
CA VAL A 55 -41.41 7.50 37.82
C VAL A 55 -40.85 6.48 38.84
N THR A 56 -39.97 6.80 39.82
CA THR A 56 -39.47 8.09 40.36
C THR A 56 -37.99 7.98 40.78
N CYS A 57 -37.34 9.11 41.10
CA CYS A 57 -36.03 9.18 41.75
C CYS A 57 -36.10 8.98 43.28
N GLU A 58 -34.97 8.63 43.91
CA GLU A 58 -34.67 9.08 45.27
C GLU A 58 -33.15 9.26 45.49
N LEU A 59 -32.73 9.78 46.66
CA LEU A 59 -31.41 10.38 46.90
C LEU A 59 -30.77 9.92 48.23
N GLY A 60 -29.44 9.90 48.27
CA GLY A 60 -28.62 9.64 49.48
C GLY A 60 -27.94 8.26 49.47
N GLY A 61 -26.78 8.07 50.10
CA GLY A 61 -25.93 9.04 50.81
C GLY A 61 -24.74 8.35 51.50
N GLU A 62 -23.79 9.13 52.01
CA GLU A 62 -22.62 8.68 52.82
C GLU A 62 -21.53 7.88 52.02
N ARG A 63 -20.22 7.89 52.36
CA ARG A 63 -19.48 8.56 53.45
C ARG A 63 -18.01 8.91 53.05
N LEU A 64 -17.26 9.47 54.01
CA LEU A 64 -15.83 9.90 53.98
C LEU A 64 -14.85 8.77 53.58
N GLY A 65 -13.56 8.98 53.26
CA GLY A 65 -12.74 10.22 53.21
C GLY A 65 -11.51 10.21 54.16
N LEU A 66 -10.43 10.93 53.79
CA LEU A 66 -9.21 11.34 54.55
C LEU A 66 -7.98 10.39 54.67
N LEU A 67 -6.80 10.98 54.38
CA LEU A 67 -5.42 10.79 54.94
C LEU A 67 -4.74 9.39 54.81
N GLY A 68 -3.40 9.24 54.76
CA GLY A 68 -2.22 10.15 54.69
C GLY A 68 -0.99 9.34 54.20
N ALA A 69 0.05 9.86 53.55
CA ALA A 69 1.02 10.92 53.90
C ALA A 69 2.31 10.38 54.60
N GLY A 70 3.49 10.59 53.98
CA GLY A 70 4.84 10.28 54.50
C GLY A 70 5.40 8.88 54.11
N GLY A 71 6.73 8.67 53.99
CA GLY A 71 7.85 9.63 53.99
C GLY A 71 9.25 9.00 54.16
N ALA A 72 10.27 9.66 53.60
CA ALA A 72 11.73 9.60 53.90
C ALA A 72 12.58 8.31 53.69
N ASP A 73 13.80 8.56 53.18
CA ASP A 73 15.14 7.97 53.42
C ASP A 73 15.37 6.47 53.75
N GLY A 74 16.45 5.90 53.16
CA GLY A 74 16.96 4.57 53.51
C GLY A 74 18.19 4.09 52.73
N ALA A 75 19.38 4.66 53.00
CA ALA A 75 20.63 4.21 52.37
C ALA A 75 21.34 3.09 53.16
N ARG A 76 21.99 2.12 52.48
CA ARG A 76 23.38 1.61 52.75
C ARG A 76 23.77 0.29 52.04
N ARG A 77 25.04 0.27 51.57
CA ARG A 77 26.06 -0.83 51.60
C ARG A 77 25.75 -2.17 50.88
N HIS A 78 26.58 -2.67 49.96
CA HIS A 78 28.00 -3.11 50.01
C HIS A 78 28.27 -4.48 50.65
N ALA A 79 28.48 -5.51 49.80
CA ALA A 79 29.51 -6.54 49.94
C ALA A 79 29.79 -7.23 48.57
N GLY A 80 30.99 -7.69 48.20
CA GLY A 80 32.29 -7.33 48.80
C GLY A 80 33.43 -8.38 48.82
N HIS A 81 33.80 -9.06 47.74
CA HIS A 81 35.06 -9.85 47.65
C HIS A 81 35.79 -9.54 46.32
N ARG A 82 37.07 -9.11 46.25
CA ARG A 82 38.37 -9.71 46.66
C ARG A 82 38.79 -10.86 45.71
N LEU A 83 40.01 -10.94 45.14
CA LEU A 83 41.34 -10.40 45.53
C LEU A 83 42.30 -10.02 44.36
N ARG A 84 43.26 -9.11 44.65
CA ARG A 84 44.71 -9.09 44.23
C ARG A 84 45.11 -8.95 42.73
N ARG A 85 46.25 -8.33 42.35
CA ARG A 85 47.18 -7.34 42.99
C ARG A 85 48.24 -6.83 41.96
N ARG A 86 48.56 -5.51 41.94
CA ARG A 86 49.71 -4.84 41.23
C ARG A 86 49.70 -5.02 39.68
N GLY A 87 50.24 -4.15 38.82
CA GLY A 87 51.19 -3.03 38.93
C GLY A 87 52.43 -3.32 38.06
N SER A 88 53.08 -2.40 37.31
CA SER A 88 52.91 -0.94 37.16
C SER A 88 53.81 -0.34 36.05
N ARG A 89 53.52 0.90 35.61
CA ARG A 89 54.38 1.89 34.87
C ARG A 89 54.46 1.85 33.31
N ARG A 90 54.63 3.07 32.77
CA ARG A 90 55.03 3.51 31.39
C ARG A 90 56.59 3.41 31.24
N PRO A 91 57.29 3.87 30.14
CA PRO A 91 56.88 4.64 28.95
C PRO A 91 57.54 4.26 27.57
N GLU A 92 57.23 5.08 26.55
CA GLU A 92 58.06 5.44 25.37
C GLU A 92 59.43 6.10 25.77
N PRO A 93 60.41 6.48 24.88
CA PRO A 93 60.26 6.94 23.48
C PRO A 93 61.43 6.65 22.46
N GLY A 94 61.34 7.20 21.24
CA GLY A 94 62.45 8.00 20.65
C GLY A 94 63.17 7.53 19.35
N GLY A 95 63.20 8.43 18.33
CA GLY A 95 64.28 8.61 17.32
C GLY A 95 64.40 7.63 16.13
N SER A 96 64.97 7.99 14.98
CA SER A 96 65.40 9.31 14.44
C SER A 96 65.62 9.28 12.91
N GLU A 97 65.56 10.45 12.26
CA GLU A 97 65.93 10.77 10.85
C GLU A 97 67.48 10.98 10.68
N PRO A 98 68.10 11.46 9.56
CA PRO A 98 67.62 11.78 8.18
C PRO A 98 68.59 11.32 7.01
N LEU A 99 68.41 11.89 5.79
CA LEU A 99 69.32 11.91 4.59
C LEU A 99 69.41 10.59 3.77
N GLY A 100 69.62 10.55 2.44
CA GLY A 100 69.79 11.52 1.33
C GLY A 100 70.46 10.80 0.12
N ASP A 101 70.54 11.26 -1.14
CA ASP A 101 69.98 12.40 -1.93
C ASP A 101 70.13 12.07 -3.47
N ARG A 102 69.48 12.83 -4.39
CA ARG A 102 69.68 12.97 -5.86
C ARG A 102 69.93 11.76 -6.80
N ALA A 103 69.15 11.68 -7.90
CA ALA A 103 69.62 12.02 -9.27
C ALA A 103 68.56 11.80 -10.38
N GLN A 104 68.62 12.62 -11.45
CA GLN A 104 68.08 12.35 -12.80
C GLN A 104 69.25 12.31 -13.80
N PRO A 105 69.08 11.77 -15.02
CA PRO A 105 69.09 12.66 -16.19
C PRO A 105 68.09 12.27 -17.32
N GLN A 106 68.10 13.05 -18.41
CA GLN A 106 67.21 12.98 -19.58
C GLN A 106 67.75 12.07 -20.70
N ALA A 107 66.88 11.63 -21.65
CA ALA A 107 67.06 11.81 -23.11
C ALA A 107 65.91 11.19 -23.94
N ASP A 108 65.70 11.75 -25.14
CA ASP A 108 64.81 11.35 -26.27
C ASP A 108 65.64 11.67 -27.56
N PRO A 109 65.55 11.00 -28.75
CA PRO A 109 64.32 10.91 -29.59
C PRO A 109 64.16 9.67 -30.52
N GLY A 110 63.04 9.57 -31.26
CA GLY A 110 62.95 8.76 -32.51
C GLY A 110 61.54 8.44 -33.03
N GLU A 111 61.21 8.84 -34.27
CA GLU A 111 59.93 8.54 -34.95
C GLU A 111 59.95 7.24 -35.77
N GLN A 112 58.80 6.54 -35.90
CA GLN A 112 58.14 6.29 -37.21
C GLN A 112 56.84 5.43 -37.13
N GLN A 113 55.70 6.13 -37.11
CA GLN A 113 54.54 5.95 -38.00
C GLN A 113 53.97 4.53 -38.32
N ARG A 114 52.81 4.19 -37.73
CA ARG A 114 51.59 3.68 -38.42
C ARG A 114 50.37 3.51 -37.49
N ASP A 115 49.19 3.81 -38.04
CA ASP A 115 47.83 3.66 -37.50
C ASP A 115 47.08 2.54 -38.25
N PRO A 116 45.84 2.08 -37.87
CA PRO A 116 45.04 2.40 -36.67
C PRO A 116 44.40 1.16 -35.97
N GLU A 117 43.42 1.41 -35.09
CA GLU A 117 42.34 0.53 -34.57
C GLU A 117 42.66 -0.64 -33.61
N GLY A 118 42.04 -0.61 -32.42
CA GLY A 118 41.97 -1.74 -31.47
C GLY A 118 41.23 -1.41 -30.17
N GLU A 119 40.22 -2.21 -29.79
CA GLU A 119 39.51 -2.09 -28.51
C GLU A 119 40.37 -2.59 -27.33
N GLU A 120 40.49 -1.85 -26.23
CA GLU A 120 41.11 -2.37 -24.99
C GLU A 120 40.07 -2.69 -23.90
N GLN A 121 40.21 -3.89 -23.30
CA GLN A 121 39.28 -4.45 -22.32
C GLN A 121 39.84 -4.37 -20.90
N ALA A 122 39.12 -3.70 -19.99
CA ALA A 122 39.52 -3.56 -18.58
C ALA A 122 39.81 -4.92 -17.91
N GLY A 123 41.10 -5.16 -17.59
CA GLY A 123 41.60 -6.43 -17.11
C GLY A 123 41.45 -6.63 -15.60
N VAL A 124 40.84 -7.75 -15.19
CA VAL A 124 40.86 -8.19 -13.77
C VAL A 124 42.30 -8.47 -13.32
N ASP A 125 42.68 -7.88 -12.18
CA ASP A 125 43.94 -8.03 -11.43
C ASP A 125 44.63 -9.42 -11.61
N PRO A 126 45.91 -9.45 -12.04
CA PRO A 126 46.70 -10.68 -12.17
C PRO A 126 46.73 -11.57 -10.93
N GLY A 127 46.83 -11.00 -9.73
CA GLY A 127 46.82 -11.71 -8.46
C GLY A 127 45.48 -12.39 -8.18
N VAL A 128 44.36 -11.69 -8.45
CA VAL A 128 43.01 -12.28 -8.38
C VAL A 128 42.84 -13.40 -9.40
N ARG A 129 43.30 -13.20 -10.65
CA ARG A 129 43.32 -14.25 -11.69
C ARG A 129 44.15 -15.47 -11.23
N GLN A 130 45.30 -15.28 -10.59
CA GLN A 130 46.15 -16.37 -10.09
C GLN A 130 45.52 -17.10 -8.89
N ALA A 131 44.87 -16.36 -7.99
CA ALA A 131 44.15 -16.91 -6.82
C ALA A 131 42.93 -17.77 -7.20
N LEU A 132 42.25 -17.47 -8.32
CA LEU A 132 41.07 -18.20 -8.79
C LEU A 132 41.37 -19.44 -9.65
N ARG A 133 42.59 -19.57 -10.21
CA ARG A 133 43.02 -20.74 -11.02
C ARG A 133 42.79 -22.12 -10.36
N PRO A 134 42.89 -22.31 -9.03
CA PRO A 134 42.53 -23.57 -8.37
C PRO A 134 41.01 -23.83 -8.36
N VAL A 135 40.20 -22.80 -8.12
CA VAL A 135 38.72 -22.90 -8.08
C VAL A 135 38.19 -23.30 -9.46
N GLY A 136 38.71 -22.66 -10.52
CA GLY A 136 38.39 -23.01 -11.91
C GLY A 136 38.89 -24.38 -12.37
N ARG A 137 39.72 -25.09 -11.58
CA ARG A 137 40.04 -26.51 -11.79
C ARG A 137 39.06 -27.43 -11.05
N VAL A 138 38.75 -27.13 -9.78
CA VAL A 138 37.76 -27.90 -9.00
C VAL A 138 36.39 -27.85 -9.67
N LEU A 139 35.93 -26.68 -10.10
CA LEU A 139 34.62 -26.52 -10.74
C LEU A 139 34.52 -27.31 -12.06
N ARG A 140 35.56 -27.29 -12.89
CA ARG A 140 35.62 -28.12 -14.12
C ARG A 140 35.60 -29.61 -13.82
N HIS A 141 36.27 -30.08 -12.77
CA HIS A 141 36.26 -31.48 -12.40
C HIS A 141 34.89 -31.94 -11.87
N VAL A 142 34.24 -31.13 -11.04
CA VAL A 142 32.84 -31.36 -10.58
C VAL A 142 31.87 -31.40 -11.76
N LEU A 143 32.00 -30.48 -12.72
CA LEU A 143 31.18 -30.46 -13.94
C LEU A 143 31.44 -31.67 -14.84
N GLN A 144 32.69 -32.14 -14.98
CA GLN A 144 33.01 -33.36 -15.74
C GLN A 144 32.41 -34.63 -15.09
N VAL A 145 32.46 -34.75 -13.76
CA VAL A 145 31.82 -35.87 -13.04
C VAL A 145 30.30 -35.83 -13.23
N ALA A 146 29.69 -34.65 -13.08
CA ALA A 146 28.25 -34.46 -13.33
C ALA A 146 27.85 -34.71 -14.81
N HIS A 147 28.77 -34.51 -15.76
CA HIS A 147 28.52 -34.79 -17.18
C HIS A 147 28.61 -36.28 -17.51
N ARG A 148 29.51 -37.04 -16.86
CA ARG A 148 29.61 -38.49 -17.04
C ARG A 148 28.40 -39.23 -16.47
N GLY A 149 27.87 -38.78 -15.33
CA GLY A 149 26.65 -39.36 -14.72
C GLY A 149 25.33 -39.21 -15.50
N ARG A 150 25.35 -38.68 -16.74
CA ARG A 150 24.16 -38.57 -17.63
C ARG A 150 24.33 -39.20 -19.02
N ARG A 151 25.47 -39.82 -19.33
CA ARG A 151 25.56 -40.83 -20.41
C ARG A 151 25.66 -42.18 -19.72
N GLY A 152 24.54 -42.89 -19.63
CA GLY A 152 24.42 -44.08 -18.79
C GLY A 152 25.09 -45.29 -19.42
N ASP A 153 26.09 -45.84 -18.74
CA ASP A 153 26.31 -47.29 -18.63
C ASP A 153 27.26 -47.63 -17.44
N VAL A 154 26.72 -47.66 -16.21
CA VAL A 154 27.37 -48.22 -15.00
C VAL A 154 26.29 -48.68 -14.01
N GLY A 155 26.50 -49.84 -13.34
CA GLY A 155 25.58 -50.42 -12.36
C GLY A 155 25.34 -49.60 -11.07
N ARG A 156 24.27 -49.94 -10.33
CA ARG A 156 23.64 -49.09 -9.30
C ARG A 156 24.51 -48.75 -8.08
N ASP A 157 25.46 -49.58 -7.67
CA ASP A 157 26.16 -49.41 -6.39
C ASP A 157 27.26 -48.33 -6.38
N LEU A 158 27.77 -47.92 -7.56
CA LEU A 158 28.83 -46.91 -7.65
C LEU A 158 28.35 -45.47 -7.41
N GLY A 159 27.05 -45.19 -7.55
CA GLY A 159 26.48 -43.85 -7.40
C GLY A 159 26.67 -43.25 -6.01
N LEU A 160 26.47 -44.05 -4.95
CA LEU A 160 26.61 -43.61 -3.56
C LEU A 160 28.06 -43.26 -3.18
N VAL A 161 29.05 -43.95 -3.77
CA VAL A 161 30.48 -43.66 -3.59
C VAL A 161 30.85 -42.36 -4.30
N GLY A 162 30.32 -42.14 -5.50
CA GLY A 162 30.50 -40.90 -6.27
C GLY A 162 30.02 -39.66 -5.52
N GLU A 163 28.79 -39.68 -4.99
CA GLU A 163 28.26 -38.58 -4.20
C GLU A 163 29.05 -38.31 -2.92
N ARG A 164 29.43 -39.35 -2.16
CA ARG A 164 30.23 -39.15 -0.94
C ARG A 164 31.58 -38.50 -1.27
N ARG A 165 32.28 -38.93 -2.32
CA ARG A 165 33.52 -38.29 -2.78
C ARG A 165 33.31 -36.84 -3.24
N ALA A 166 32.23 -36.54 -3.96
CA ALA A 166 31.90 -35.18 -4.38
C ALA A 166 31.63 -34.24 -3.19
N ARG A 167 30.80 -34.67 -2.22
CA ARG A 167 30.49 -33.90 -1.00
C ARG A 167 31.74 -33.68 -0.13
N ILE A 168 32.65 -34.67 -0.04
CA ILE A 168 33.94 -34.54 0.67
C ILE A 168 34.87 -33.56 -0.06
N GLY A 169 35.00 -33.66 -1.38
CA GLY A 169 35.81 -32.75 -2.20
C GLY A 169 35.35 -31.29 -2.07
N LEU A 170 34.03 -31.04 -2.10
CA LEU A 170 33.45 -29.72 -1.91
C LEU A 170 33.75 -29.16 -0.50
N ARG A 171 33.56 -29.96 0.55
CA ARG A 171 33.87 -29.57 1.95
C ARG A 171 35.37 -29.29 2.15
N LEU A 172 36.27 -30.04 1.52
CA LEU A 172 37.71 -29.79 1.54
C LEU A 172 38.09 -28.53 0.75
N GLY A 173 37.44 -28.29 -0.41
CA GLY A 173 37.60 -27.06 -1.19
C GLY A 173 37.24 -25.82 -0.37
N ILE A 174 36.05 -25.80 0.24
CA ILE A 174 35.57 -24.72 1.11
C ILE A 174 36.51 -24.50 2.30
N ARG A 175 36.97 -25.57 2.97
CA ARG A 175 37.94 -25.46 4.09
C ARG A 175 39.28 -24.86 3.65
N ARG A 176 39.80 -25.21 2.47
CA ARG A 176 41.05 -24.60 1.92
C ARG A 176 40.84 -23.14 1.51
N LEU A 177 39.68 -22.81 0.92
CA LEU A 177 39.34 -21.44 0.55
C LEU A 177 39.22 -20.54 1.80
N ARG A 178 38.51 -21.01 2.84
CA ARG A 178 38.33 -20.29 4.10
C ARG A 178 39.67 -20.00 4.79
N ARG A 179 40.59 -20.97 4.88
CA ARG A 179 41.95 -20.75 5.42
C ARG A 179 42.74 -19.70 4.64
N ARG A 180 42.63 -19.63 3.30
CA ARG A 180 43.29 -18.59 2.50
C ARG A 180 42.61 -17.22 2.60
N ALA A 181 41.29 -17.16 2.73
CA ALA A 181 40.57 -15.91 2.96
C ALA A 181 40.94 -15.27 4.32
N THR A 182 41.09 -16.08 5.38
CA THR A 182 41.58 -15.60 6.68
C THR A 182 43.02 -15.10 6.62
N ALA A 183 43.89 -15.74 5.82
CA ALA A 183 45.26 -15.28 5.57
C ALA A 183 45.36 -14.01 4.70
N LEU A 184 44.23 -13.55 4.13
CA LEU A 184 44.10 -12.31 3.35
C LEU A 184 43.23 -11.26 4.09
N GLY A 185 43.03 -11.42 5.40
CA GLY A 185 42.31 -10.46 6.26
C GLY A 185 40.79 -10.34 6.01
N LEU A 186 40.22 -11.07 5.06
CA LEU A 186 38.82 -10.87 4.65
C LEU A 186 37.82 -11.45 5.68
N PRO A 187 36.76 -10.68 6.05
CA PRO A 187 35.77 -11.12 7.03
C PRO A 187 35.00 -12.36 6.54
N GLY A 188 34.96 -13.39 7.38
CA GLY A 188 34.76 -14.79 6.97
C GLY A 188 33.43 -15.16 6.32
N GLY A 189 32.44 -14.26 6.25
CA GLY A 189 31.17 -14.47 5.56
C GLY A 189 31.15 -13.98 4.10
N LEU A 190 32.05 -13.07 3.70
CA LEU A 190 32.00 -12.44 2.37
C LEU A 190 32.37 -13.43 1.26
N ALA A 191 33.46 -14.19 1.45
CA ALA A 191 33.94 -15.17 0.49
C ALA A 191 32.94 -16.31 0.23
N GLU A 192 32.14 -16.68 1.23
CA GLU A 192 31.10 -17.72 1.11
C GLU A 192 29.92 -17.22 0.28
N ARG A 193 29.50 -15.94 0.48
CA ARG A 193 28.48 -15.28 -0.36
C ARG A 193 28.93 -15.13 -1.82
N ILE A 194 30.19 -14.73 -2.06
CA ILE A 194 30.77 -14.60 -3.41
C ILE A 194 30.78 -15.96 -4.12
N LEU A 195 31.16 -17.05 -3.42
CA LEU A 195 31.17 -18.39 -3.99
C LEU A 195 29.76 -18.86 -4.38
N VAL A 196 28.76 -18.61 -3.52
CA VAL A 196 27.35 -18.92 -3.82
C VAL A 196 26.83 -18.12 -5.01
N LEU A 197 27.14 -16.82 -5.09
CA LEU A 197 26.76 -15.96 -6.22
C LEU A 197 27.38 -16.42 -7.54
N LEU A 198 28.66 -16.82 -7.55
CA LEU A 198 29.32 -17.34 -8.74
C LEU A 198 28.74 -18.68 -9.21
N VAL A 199 28.41 -19.58 -8.29
CA VAL A 199 27.74 -20.86 -8.61
C VAL A 199 26.32 -20.62 -9.13
N ALA A 200 25.54 -19.74 -8.50
CA ALA A 200 24.20 -19.38 -8.96
C ALA A 200 24.22 -18.74 -10.36
N ARG A 201 25.18 -17.84 -10.64
CA ARG A 201 25.34 -17.19 -11.95
C ARG A 201 25.75 -18.19 -13.04
N ALA A 202 26.60 -19.16 -12.72
CA ALA A 202 26.99 -20.23 -13.64
C ALA A 202 25.82 -21.20 -13.95
N LEU A 203 24.94 -21.47 -12.98
CA LEU A 203 23.72 -22.25 -13.20
C LEU A 203 22.71 -21.47 -14.06
N ALA A 204 22.44 -20.20 -13.74
CA ALA A 204 21.52 -19.36 -14.51
C ALA A 204 21.95 -19.13 -15.98
N GLN A 205 23.25 -19.13 -16.26
CA GLN A 205 23.76 -19.09 -17.65
C GLN A 205 23.53 -20.41 -18.41
N ARG A 206 23.39 -21.55 -17.73
CA ARG A 206 23.11 -22.84 -18.36
C ARG A 206 21.67 -22.93 -18.87
N ASP A 207 20.70 -22.49 -18.07
CA ASP A 207 19.28 -22.54 -18.45
C ASP A 207 18.98 -21.64 -19.66
N ARG A 208 19.60 -20.46 -19.75
CA ARG A 208 19.48 -19.58 -20.93
C ARG A 208 19.97 -20.24 -22.22
N ARG A 209 21.09 -20.97 -22.17
CA ARG A 209 21.60 -21.71 -23.34
C ARG A 209 20.74 -22.93 -23.69
N GLY A 210 20.17 -23.60 -22.68
CA GLY A 210 19.19 -24.67 -22.89
C GLY A 210 17.93 -24.19 -23.61
N GLY A 211 17.39 -23.04 -23.21
CA GLY A 211 16.23 -22.42 -23.86
C GLY A 211 16.50 -22.07 -25.34
N GLN A 212 17.65 -21.45 -25.64
CA GLN A 212 18.00 -21.08 -27.02
C GLN A 212 18.15 -22.31 -27.93
N GLN A 213 18.72 -23.42 -27.45
CA GLN A 213 18.82 -24.65 -28.25
C GLN A 213 17.46 -25.35 -28.46
N ALA A 214 16.55 -25.29 -27.49
CA ALA A 214 15.19 -25.80 -27.66
C ALA A 214 14.41 -25.00 -28.72
N GLN A 215 14.61 -23.68 -28.78
CA GLN A 215 13.91 -22.81 -29.72
C GLN A 215 14.40 -23.01 -31.16
N GLN A 216 15.71 -23.13 -31.39
CA GLN A 216 16.25 -23.44 -32.73
C GLN A 216 15.83 -24.82 -33.25
N ALA A 217 15.59 -25.80 -32.36
CA ALA A 217 15.09 -27.11 -32.76
C ALA A 217 13.62 -27.10 -33.20
N GLN A 218 12.87 -26.04 -32.87
CA GLN A 218 11.45 -25.90 -33.18
C GLN A 218 11.20 -25.10 -34.46
N GLU A 219 12.12 -24.22 -34.85
CA GLU A 219 12.08 -23.43 -36.10
C GLU A 219 12.50 -24.23 -37.36
N GLN A 220 12.98 -25.47 -37.20
CA GLN A 220 13.42 -26.36 -38.30
C GLN A 220 12.42 -27.51 -38.58
N GLY A 221 11.18 -27.39 -38.08
CA GLY A 221 10.23 -28.52 -37.96
C GLY A 221 8.90 -28.40 -38.73
N GLU A 222 8.71 -27.42 -39.61
CA GLU A 222 7.48 -27.26 -40.40
C GLU A 222 7.72 -27.53 -41.89
N GLY A 223 7.01 -28.50 -42.48
CA GLY A 223 7.30 -28.87 -43.87
C GLY A 223 6.59 -30.10 -44.46
N SER A 224 5.30 -30.35 -44.21
CA SER A 224 4.42 -31.07 -45.17
C SER A 224 2.95 -31.18 -44.72
N HIS A 225 2.05 -30.89 -45.66
CA HIS A 225 0.64 -31.35 -45.67
C HIS A 225 0.50 -32.43 -46.76
N PRO A 226 -0.49 -33.34 -46.64
CA PRO A 226 -1.72 -33.13 -47.41
C PRO A 226 -3.00 -33.50 -46.63
N THR A 227 -4.10 -33.77 -47.35
CA THR A 227 -5.50 -33.51 -46.97
C THR A 227 -6.41 -34.76 -46.91
N HIS A 228 -7.63 -34.53 -46.39
CA HIS A 228 -8.92 -35.16 -46.73
C HIS A 228 -9.43 -36.45 -46.03
N ALA A 229 -10.75 -36.35 -45.80
CA ALA A 229 -11.81 -37.38 -45.87
C ALA A 229 -12.07 -38.34 -44.69
N ALA A 230 -13.35 -38.40 -44.32
CA ALA A 230 -13.96 -39.26 -43.30
C ALA A 230 -14.28 -40.69 -43.81
N GLY A 231 -14.49 -41.64 -42.90
CA GLY A 231 -15.03 -42.97 -43.28
C GLY A 231 -15.22 -44.01 -42.15
N HIS A 232 -16.47 -44.15 -41.69
CA HIS A 232 -17.17 -45.41 -41.39
C HIS A 232 -16.52 -46.58 -40.57
N SER A 233 -17.09 -46.77 -39.37
CA SER A 233 -17.76 -48.00 -38.86
C SER A 233 -17.03 -49.32 -38.51
N ARG A 234 -17.25 -49.72 -37.23
CA ARG A 234 -17.72 -51.03 -36.72
C ARG A 234 -16.77 -52.22 -36.40
N ASP A 235 -16.95 -52.68 -35.16
CA ASP A 235 -17.10 -54.06 -34.63
C ASP A 235 -15.97 -55.11 -34.76
N GLY A 236 -15.64 -55.83 -33.66
CA GLY A 236 -14.77 -57.03 -33.76
C GLY A 236 -14.05 -57.62 -32.51
N VAL A 237 -14.76 -57.94 -31.41
CA VAL A 237 -14.54 -59.11 -30.49
C VAL A 237 -13.10 -59.63 -30.17
N GLY A 238 -12.71 -59.62 -28.88
CA GLY A 238 -12.44 -60.90 -28.14
C GLY A 238 -11.03 -61.32 -27.63
N LEU A 239 -10.73 -60.99 -26.35
CA LEU A 239 -10.04 -61.86 -25.33
C LEU A 239 -8.57 -62.33 -25.58
N PRO A 240 -7.86 -62.95 -24.60
CA PRO A 240 -7.45 -62.36 -23.31
C PRO A 240 -5.96 -62.62 -22.95
N PRO A 241 -5.37 -61.89 -21.97
CA PRO A 241 -4.07 -62.24 -21.37
C PRO A 241 -4.16 -62.89 -19.97
N SER A 242 -3.12 -63.64 -19.58
CA SER A 242 -3.04 -64.43 -18.35
C SER A 242 -2.45 -63.67 -17.13
N ARG A 243 -2.30 -64.36 -15.99
CA ARG A 243 -2.21 -63.75 -14.65
C ARG A 243 -0.78 -63.46 -14.13
N THR A 244 -0.58 -62.21 -13.67
CA THR A 244 0.17 -61.80 -12.43
C THR A 244 1.69 -62.07 -12.31
N PRO A 245 2.41 -61.44 -11.35
CA PRO A 245 2.15 -60.17 -10.64
C PRO A 245 3.35 -59.17 -10.66
N SER A 246 3.07 -57.86 -10.59
CA SER A 246 4.01 -56.90 -9.98
C SER A 246 3.26 -55.70 -9.39
N CYS A 247 3.89 -54.99 -8.43
CA CYS A 247 3.22 -53.97 -7.63
C CYS A 247 2.86 -52.71 -8.44
N ARG A 248 1.59 -52.29 -8.38
CA ARG A 248 1.13 -51.02 -8.96
C ARG A 248 1.65 -49.83 -8.16
N HIS A 249 2.22 -48.84 -8.83
CA HIS A 249 2.24 -47.47 -8.31
C HIS A 249 0.80 -46.95 -8.15
N VAL A 250 0.54 -46.24 -7.05
CA VAL A 250 -0.72 -45.52 -6.86
C VAL A 250 -0.76 -44.36 -7.85
N GLY A 251 -1.76 -44.38 -8.74
CA GLY A 251 -1.82 -43.47 -9.88
C GLY A 251 -2.22 -42.04 -9.52
N ARG A 252 -1.44 -41.05 -9.98
CA ARG A 252 -1.91 -39.66 -10.07
C ARG A 252 -2.87 -39.53 -11.26
N GLY A 253 -4.14 -39.86 -11.03
CA GLY A 253 -5.22 -39.73 -12.00
C GLY A 253 -6.58 -39.73 -11.30
N THR A 254 -7.58 -39.11 -11.94
CA THR A 254 -8.99 -39.10 -11.49
C THR A 254 -9.24 -38.73 -10.02
N ARG A 255 -9.01 -37.45 -9.66
CA ARG A 255 -9.83 -36.74 -8.66
C ARG A 255 -11.07 -36.05 -9.30
N ALA A 256 -11.35 -36.34 -10.57
CA ALA A 256 -12.54 -35.86 -11.27
C ALA A 256 -13.78 -36.69 -10.89
N LEU A 257 -14.87 -36.00 -10.54
CA LEU A 257 -16.26 -36.49 -10.56
C LEU A 257 -16.53 -37.78 -9.78
N ARG A 258 -16.53 -37.70 -8.44
CA ARG A 258 -17.08 -38.74 -7.54
C ARG A 258 -18.22 -38.29 -6.60
N TYR A 259 -18.93 -37.21 -6.97
CA TYR A 259 -20.28 -36.95 -6.46
C TYR A 259 -21.25 -36.88 -7.64
N ARG A 260 -22.02 -37.96 -7.83
CA ARG A 260 -22.99 -38.11 -8.91
C ARG A 260 -24.38 -38.37 -8.31
N ARG A 261 -24.99 -37.34 -7.74
CA ARG A 261 -26.37 -37.33 -7.24
C ARG A 261 -26.96 -35.92 -7.37
N ALA A 262 -28.24 -35.88 -7.73
CA ALA A 262 -29.02 -34.70 -8.13
C ALA A 262 -28.40 -33.89 -9.30
N VAL A 263 -29.25 -33.46 -10.23
CA VAL A 263 -28.93 -32.23 -10.98
C VAL A 263 -29.30 -31.11 -9.99
N PRO A 264 -28.36 -30.26 -9.54
CA PRO A 264 -28.68 -29.21 -8.58
C PRO A 264 -29.69 -28.29 -9.23
N THR A 265 -30.88 -28.15 -8.63
CA THR A 265 -31.98 -27.39 -9.23
C THR A 265 -31.57 -25.94 -9.37
N ALA A 266 -31.35 -25.49 -10.60
CA ALA A 266 -31.02 -24.11 -10.88
C ALA A 266 -32.13 -23.20 -10.31
N PRO A 267 -31.79 -22.05 -9.71
CA PRO A 267 -32.78 -21.04 -9.37
C PRO A 267 -33.62 -20.69 -10.61
N PRO A 268 -34.93 -20.46 -10.49
CA PRO A 268 -35.74 -20.05 -11.63
C PRO A 268 -35.20 -18.73 -12.20
N ASP A 269 -35.08 -18.70 -13.54
CA ASP A 269 -34.66 -17.53 -14.34
C ASP A 269 -33.17 -17.11 -14.27
N THR A 270 -32.24 -18.02 -13.94
CA THR A 270 -30.79 -17.73 -14.02
C THR A 270 -30.31 -17.50 -15.46
N THR A 271 -30.06 -16.24 -15.81
CA THR A 271 -29.31 -15.88 -17.02
C THR A 271 -27.85 -16.33 -16.94
N PRO A 272 -27.26 -16.98 -17.98
CA PRO A 272 -25.85 -17.34 -17.98
C PRO A 272 -24.94 -16.13 -17.78
N ARG A 273 -24.01 -16.20 -16.83
CA ARG A 273 -23.05 -15.13 -16.49
C ARG A 273 -21.61 -15.62 -16.59
N HIS A 274 -20.69 -14.70 -16.82
CA HIS A 274 -19.26 -14.91 -16.64
C HIS A 274 -18.77 -14.23 -15.35
N ILE A 275 -18.28 -15.02 -14.40
CA ILE A 275 -17.81 -14.58 -13.06
C ILE A 275 -16.28 -14.60 -13.04
N LEU A 276 -15.65 -13.47 -12.72
CA LEU A 276 -14.21 -13.37 -12.46
C LEU A 276 -13.94 -13.50 -10.96
N LEU A 277 -13.43 -14.66 -10.53
CA LEU A 277 -13.09 -14.96 -9.14
C LEU A 277 -11.61 -14.65 -8.85
N LEU A 278 -11.34 -13.81 -7.86
CA LEU A 278 -9.99 -13.48 -7.38
C LEU A 278 -9.81 -14.01 -5.96
N THR A 279 -8.79 -14.85 -5.72
CA THR A 279 -8.53 -15.46 -4.40
C THR A 279 -7.03 -15.61 -4.14
N ASP A 280 -6.60 -15.61 -2.88
CA ASP A 280 -5.20 -15.91 -2.54
C ASP A 280 -4.86 -17.39 -2.80
N ARG A 281 -5.84 -18.28 -2.64
CA ARG A 281 -5.74 -19.75 -2.78
C ARG A 281 -6.99 -20.33 -3.44
N ASP A 282 -6.81 -21.25 -4.39
CA ASP A 282 -7.89 -22.09 -4.91
C ASP A 282 -8.06 -23.38 -4.08
N TRP A 283 -9.09 -24.16 -4.38
CA TRP A 283 -9.38 -25.45 -3.72
C TRP A 283 -8.32 -26.53 -3.95
N ALA A 284 -7.47 -26.41 -4.97
CA ALA A 284 -6.35 -27.32 -5.21
C ALA A 284 -5.09 -26.95 -4.41
N HIS A 285 -5.03 -25.77 -3.79
CA HIS A 285 -3.85 -25.29 -3.07
C HIS A 285 -3.58 -26.13 -1.79
N PRO A 286 -2.34 -26.62 -1.53
CA PRO A 286 -2.04 -27.47 -0.37
C PRO A 286 -2.34 -26.83 1.00
N GLN A 287 -2.33 -25.50 1.09
CA GLN A 287 -2.76 -24.73 2.29
C GLN A 287 -4.22 -24.24 2.20
N GLY A 288 -5.06 -24.97 1.46
CA GLY A 288 -6.50 -24.82 1.47
C GLY A 288 -7.13 -25.16 2.82
N GLY A 289 -8.46 -25.10 2.87
CA GLY A 289 -9.29 -25.31 4.06
C GLY A 289 -10.73 -24.92 3.71
N GLY A 290 -11.56 -24.59 4.71
CA GLY A 290 -12.97 -24.26 4.49
C GLY A 290 -13.24 -23.17 3.44
N THR A 291 -12.34 -22.18 3.28
CA THR A 291 -12.36 -21.22 2.16
C THR A 291 -12.33 -21.90 0.79
N GLY A 292 -11.47 -22.90 0.60
CA GLY A 292 -11.36 -23.67 -0.62
C GLY A 292 -12.58 -24.55 -0.86
N THR A 293 -13.07 -25.22 0.19
CA THR A 293 -14.33 -26.00 0.15
C THR A 293 -15.50 -25.12 -0.27
N ASN A 294 -15.62 -23.92 0.30
CA ASN A 294 -16.65 -22.92 -0.04
C ASN A 294 -16.59 -22.51 -1.52
N LEU A 295 -15.41 -22.12 -2.00
CA LEU A 295 -15.24 -21.73 -3.40
C LEU A 295 -15.50 -22.89 -4.37
N PHE A 296 -15.12 -24.12 -4.02
CA PHE A 296 -15.42 -25.30 -4.83
C PHE A 296 -16.93 -25.63 -4.85
N GLY A 297 -17.59 -25.60 -3.69
CA GLY A 297 -19.03 -25.78 -3.54
C GLY A 297 -19.78 -24.82 -4.45
N GLN A 298 -19.58 -23.51 -4.26
CA GLN A 298 -20.21 -22.47 -5.09
C GLN A 298 -19.91 -22.61 -6.59
N VAL A 299 -18.63 -22.71 -6.98
CA VAL A 299 -18.23 -22.74 -8.40
C VAL A 299 -18.74 -24.01 -9.10
N SER A 300 -18.78 -25.16 -8.42
CA SER A 300 -19.33 -26.40 -8.99
C SER A 300 -20.82 -26.27 -9.35
N ARG A 301 -21.62 -25.60 -8.50
CA ARG A 301 -23.04 -25.32 -8.73
C ARG A 301 -23.23 -24.29 -9.86
N TRP A 302 -22.51 -23.17 -9.83
CA TRP A 302 -22.59 -22.15 -10.87
C TRP A 302 -22.26 -22.71 -12.27
N ILE A 303 -21.26 -23.59 -12.39
CA ILE A 303 -20.94 -24.26 -13.65
C ILE A 303 -22.08 -25.16 -14.13
N ALA A 304 -22.70 -25.91 -13.22
CA ALA A 304 -23.83 -26.80 -13.52
C ALA A 304 -25.07 -26.02 -13.98
N TRP A 305 -25.34 -24.85 -13.39
CA TRP A 305 -26.50 -24.01 -13.71
C TRP A 305 -26.36 -23.21 -15.02
N GLY A 306 -25.14 -23.06 -15.57
CA GLY A 306 -24.91 -22.41 -16.86
C GLY A 306 -23.80 -21.37 -16.89
N HIS A 307 -23.31 -20.93 -15.72
CA HIS A 307 -22.36 -19.83 -15.62
C HIS A 307 -20.93 -20.28 -15.98
N ARG A 308 -20.15 -19.34 -16.51
CA ARG A 308 -18.70 -19.47 -16.75
C ARG A 308 -17.94 -18.81 -15.61
N VAL A 309 -16.85 -19.43 -15.17
CA VAL A 309 -16.00 -18.91 -14.09
C VAL A 309 -14.54 -18.87 -14.54
N THR A 310 -13.92 -17.69 -14.46
CA THR A 310 -12.48 -17.52 -14.59
C THR A 310 -11.89 -17.19 -13.22
N VAL A 311 -11.00 -18.05 -12.73
CA VAL A 311 -10.36 -17.93 -11.41
C VAL A 311 -8.93 -17.41 -11.57
N ILE A 312 -8.51 -16.48 -10.74
CA ILE A 312 -7.11 -16.10 -10.57
C ILE A 312 -6.69 -16.38 -9.12
N ALA A 313 -5.65 -17.20 -8.95
CA ALA A 313 -5.18 -17.71 -7.66
C ALA A 313 -3.65 -17.71 -7.53
N GLY A 314 -3.13 -17.86 -6.30
CA GLY A 314 -1.71 -18.04 -6.05
C GLY A 314 -1.17 -19.36 -6.60
N ALA A 315 0.02 -19.35 -7.22
CA ALA A 315 0.68 -20.58 -7.66
C ALA A 315 1.34 -21.35 -6.51
N PHE A 316 1.34 -22.67 -6.62
CA PHE A 316 1.91 -23.62 -5.65
C PHE A 316 2.68 -24.75 -6.35
N PRO A 317 3.63 -25.41 -5.66
CA PRO A 317 4.43 -26.48 -6.25
C PRO A 317 3.58 -27.64 -6.79
N GLY A 318 3.73 -27.95 -8.08
CA GLY A 318 2.98 -29.02 -8.76
C GLY A 318 1.61 -28.61 -9.31
N GLY A 319 1.12 -27.40 -9.03
CA GLY A 319 -0.09 -26.86 -9.66
C GLY A 319 0.19 -26.35 -11.07
N ALA A 320 -0.74 -26.60 -12.02
CA ALA A 320 -0.64 -26.05 -13.36
C ALA A 320 -0.87 -24.52 -13.36
N ALA A 321 -0.06 -23.79 -14.13
CA ALA A 321 -0.10 -22.32 -14.20
C ALA A 321 -1.36 -21.78 -14.92
N VAL A 322 -1.92 -22.58 -15.84
CA VAL A 322 -3.30 -22.46 -16.31
C VAL A 322 -3.90 -23.85 -16.34
N GLU A 323 -5.14 -24.00 -15.87
CA GLU A 323 -5.88 -25.27 -15.88
C GLU A 323 -7.30 -25.02 -16.36
N ARG A 324 -7.85 -25.94 -17.17
CA ARG A 324 -9.21 -25.87 -17.71
C ARG A 324 -9.95 -27.19 -17.45
N PRO A 325 -10.40 -27.44 -16.21
CA PRO A 325 -11.01 -28.72 -15.84
C PRO A 325 -12.45 -28.90 -16.36
N HIS A 326 -13.07 -27.84 -16.91
CA HIS A 326 -14.37 -27.87 -17.55
C HIS A 326 -14.44 -26.79 -18.65
N GLU A 327 -15.32 -26.94 -19.66
CA GLU A 327 -15.51 -25.93 -20.73
C GLU A 327 -15.85 -24.51 -20.20
N ARG A 328 -16.48 -24.45 -19.03
CA ARG A 328 -16.91 -23.22 -18.34
C ARG A 328 -15.99 -22.80 -17.20
N LEU A 329 -14.85 -23.46 -16.98
CA LEU A 329 -13.94 -23.17 -15.87
C LEU A 329 -12.50 -23.04 -16.34
N GLU A 330 -11.93 -21.85 -16.16
CA GLU A 330 -10.51 -21.58 -16.38
C GLU A 330 -9.86 -21.07 -15.08
N ILE A 331 -8.72 -21.64 -14.69
CA ILE A 331 -7.99 -21.32 -13.46
C ILE A 331 -6.58 -20.87 -13.82
N HIS A 332 -6.24 -19.61 -13.53
CA HIS A 332 -4.90 -19.05 -13.71
C HIS A 332 -4.18 -18.99 -12.36
N ARG A 333 -3.10 -19.76 -12.22
CA ARG A 333 -2.27 -19.78 -11.02
C ARG A 333 -0.98 -18.99 -11.24
N ILE A 334 -0.76 -17.96 -10.42
CA ILE A 334 0.30 -16.98 -10.65
C ILE A 334 1.06 -16.60 -9.37
N GLY A 335 2.35 -16.27 -9.53
CA GLY A 335 3.18 -15.69 -8.47
C GLY A 335 3.31 -16.57 -7.23
N SER A 336 3.08 -15.98 -6.07
CA SER A 336 3.06 -16.62 -4.75
C SER A 336 2.00 -15.93 -3.87
N ARG A 337 1.81 -16.40 -2.63
CA ARG A 337 0.87 -15.84 -1.64
C ARG A 337 0.97 -14.31 -1.42
N LEU A 338 2.10 -13.67 -1.77
CA LEU A 338 2.26 -12.21 -1.72
C LEU A 338 2.31 -11.52 -3.10
N THR A 339 2.72 -12.21 -4.16
CA THR A 339 2.80 -11.62 -5.52
C THR A 339 1.58 -11.91 -6.39
N VAL A 340 0.61 -12.71 -5.90
CA VAL A 340 -0.70 -12.93 -6.54
C VAL A 340 -1.48 -11.62 -6.69
N PHE A 341 -1.44 -10.71 -5.71
CA PHE A 341 -2.20 -9.45 -5.75
C PHE A 341 -1.77 -8.53 -6.92
N PRO A 342 -0.49 -8.12 -7.07
CA PRO A 342 -0.05 -7.37 -8.25
C PRO A 342 -0.07 -8.23 -9.54
N GLY A 343 0.10 -9.54 -9.43
CA GLY A 343 -0.03 -10.46 -10.56
C GLY A 343 -1.43 -10.48 -11.17
N ALA A 344 -2.47 -10.46 -10.34
CA ALA A 344 -3.87 -10.46 -10.77
C ALA A 344 -4.27 -9.10 -11.38
N ALA A 345 -3.77 -8.00 -10.81
CA ALA A 345 -3.87 -6.68 -11.41
C ALA A 345 -3.28 -6.66 -12.83
N TRP A 346 -2.09 -7.23 -13.01
CA TRP A 346 -1.41 -7.31 -14.32
C TRP A 346 -2.09 -8.29 -15.30
N ARG A 347 -2.59 -9.44 -14.84
CA ARG A 347 -3.32 -10.41 -15.68
C ARG A 347 -4.63 -9.83 -16.20
N THR A 348 -5.42 -9.21 -15.32
CA THR A 348 -6.69 -8.57 -15.71
C THR A 348 -6.47 -7.35 -16.62
N LEU A 349 -5.41 -6.56 -16.38
CA LEU A 349 -5.00 -5.47 -17.28
C LEU A 349 -4.60 -5.98 -18.67
N ARG A 350 -4.11 -7.22 -18.77
CA ARG A 350 -3.83 -7.93 -20.04
C ARG A 350 -5.04 -8.68 -20.62
N GLY A 351 -6.25 -8.43 -20.13
CA GLY A 351 -7.50 -8.93 -20.72
C GLY A 351 -8.06 -10.22 -20.10
N VAL A 352 -7.36 -10.85 -19.14
CA VAL A 352 -7.86 -12.07 -18.47
C VAL A 352 -9.14 -11.73 -17.68
N GLY A 353 -10.28 -12.33 -18.06
CA GLY A 353 -11.58 -12.05 -17.45
C GLY A 353 -12.11 -10.64 -17.73
N ALA A 354 -11.62 -9.94 -18.76
CA ALA A 354 -12.14 -8.62 -19.14
C ALA A 354 -13.56 -8.69 -19.72
N ASP A 355 -13.98 -9.89 -20.15
CA ASP A 355 -15.29 -10.30 -20.64
C ASP A 355 -16.21 -10.85 -19.53
N ALA A 356 -15.89 -10.64 -18.25
CA ALA A 356 -16.73 -11.07 -17.12
C ALA A 356 -17.81 -10.03 -16.75
N ASP A 357 -19.02 -10.49 -16.47
CA ASP A 357 -20.16 -9.68 -16.02
C ASP A 357 -19.97 -9.13 -14.61
N VAL A 358 -19.26 -9.85 -13.75
CA VAL A 358 -19.07 -9.53 -12.32
C VAL A 358 -17.74 -10.07 -11.81
N CYS A 359 -17.09 -9.32 -10.92
CA CYS A 359 -15.89 -9.77 -10.22
C CYS A 359 -16.22 -10.09 -8.75
N LEU A 360 -15.90 -11.31 -8.33
CA LEU A 360 -15.96 -11.76 -6.94
C LEU A 360 -14.54 -11.76 -6.35
N GLU A 361 -14.31 -10.91 -5.35
CA GLU A 361 -13.02 -10.80 -4.67
C GLU A 361 -13.07 -11.46 -3.30
N VAL A 362 -12.21 -12.46 -3.06
CA VAL A 362 -12.10 -13.17 -1.78
C VAL A 362 -11.01 -12.53 -0.92
N VAL A 363 -11.41 -11.96 0.22
CA VAL A 363 -10.50 -11.29 1.15
C VAL A 363 -10.22 -12.21 2.35
N ASN A 364 -8.99 -12.71 2.42
CA ASN A 364 -8.46 -13.49 3.54
C ASN A 364 -7.34 -12.68 4.22
N GLY A 365 -7.72 -11.63 4.94
CA GLY A 365 -6.82 -10.70 5.66
C GLY A 365 -6.10 -9.65 4.80
N ILE A 366 -5.87 -9.92 3.50
CA ILE A 366 -5.33 -8.95 2.53
C ILE A 366 -6.27 -8.89 1.32
N ALA A 367 -6.66 -7.67 0.95
CA ALA A 367 -7.48 -7.41 -0.24
C ALA A 367 -6.61 -7.25 -1.51
N PHE A 368 -7.21 -7.45 -2.69
CA PHE A 368 -6.59 -7.19 -3.99
C PHE A 368 -6.58 -5.69 -4.36
N PHE A 369 -7.25 -4.84 -3.57
CA PHE A 369 -7.44 -3.41 -3.82
C PHE A 369 -8.11 -3.12 -5.17
N THR A 370 -9.00 -4.02 -5.61
CA THR A 370 -9.60 -3.93 -6.95
C THR A 370 -10.35 -2.63 -7.23
N PRO A 371 -10.97 -1.90 -6.28
CA PRO A 371 -11.58 -0.60 -6.58
C PRO A 371 -10.60 0.48 -7.13
N LEU A 372 -9.28 0.27 -7.05
CA LEU A 372 -8.25 1.10 -7.70
C LEU A 372 -7.99 0.68 -9.16
N TRP A 373 -8.40 -0.52 -9.58
CA TRP A 373 -8.13 -1.11 -10.89
C TRP A 373 -9.12 -0.56 -11.92
N TRP A 374 -8.86 0.66 -12.40
CA TRP A 374 -9.74 1.42 -13.30
C TRP A 374 -10.04 0.77 -14.66
N TRP A 375 -9.30 -0.29 -15.04
CA TRP A 375 -9.56 -1.11 -16.22
C TRP A 375 -10.67 -2.14 -16.02
N LEU A 376 -10.91 -2.62 -14.79
CA LEU A 376 -12.02 -3.50 -14.46
C LEU A 376 -13.34 -2.70 -14.46
N ARG A 377 -14.12 -2.88 -15.52
CA ARG A 377 -15.39 -2.15 -15.77
C ARG A 377 -16.65 -2.88 -15.29
N MET A 378 -16.53 -4.13 -14.84
CA MET A 378 -17.60 -4.90 -14.22
C MET A 378 -17.88 -4.45 -12.77
N PRO A 379 -19.08 -4.72 -12.23
CA PRO A 379 -19.35 -4.66 -10.79
C PRO A 379 -18.45 -5.60 -9.98
N ARG A 380 -18.52 -5.41 -8.66
CA ARG A 380 -17.68 -6.07 -7.66
C ARG A 380 -18.53 -6.57 -6.51
N VAL A 381 -18.21 -7.75 -6.00
CA VAL A 381 -18.73 -8.29 -4.75
C VAL A 381 -17.56 -8.81 -3.92
N THR A 382 -17.57 -8.58 -2.60
CA THR A 382 -16.44 -8.87 -1.71
C THR A 382 -16.79 -9.99 -0.74
N LEU A 383 -16.18 -11.16 -0.87
CA LEU A 383 -16.40 -12.31 0.03
C LEU A 383 -15.37 -12.31 1.16
N VAL A 384 -15.82 -12.13 2.40
CA VAL A 384 -15.00 -12.14 3.62
C VAL A 384 -15.41 -13.32 4.49
N HIS A 385 -14.50 -14.26 4.74
CA HIS A 385 -14.79 -15.46 5.53
C HIS A 385 -14.72 -15.25 7.05
N HIS A 386 -13.92 -14.28 7.49
CA HIS A 386 -13.82 -13.75 8.86
C HIS A 386 -12.87 -12.55 8.84
N VAL A 387 -13.02 -11.63 9.79
CA VAL A 387 -12.04 -10.55 10.01
C VAL A 387 -10.78 -11.15 10.63
N HIS A 388 -9.61 -10.84 10.06
CA HIS A 388 -8.31 -11.39 10.49
C HIS A 388 -7.61 -10.50 11.54
N ALA A 389 -8.23 -9.41 11.99
CA ALA A 389 -7.65 -8.43 12.90
C ALA A 389 -6.97 -9.08 14.13
N ASP A 390 -7.65 -10.00 14.82
CA ASP A 390 -7.09 -10.64 16.01
C ASP A 390 -5.99 -11.66 15.70
N HIS A 391 -6.01 -12.31 14.52
CA HIS A 391 -4.88 -13.12 14.06
C HIS A 391 -3.62 -12.26 13.85
N TYR A 392 -3.75 -11.07 13.26
CA TYR A 392 -2.63 -10.13 13.15
C TYR A 392 -2.11 -9.72 14.54
N VAL A 393 -3.00 -9.46 15.51
CA VAL A 393 -2.61 -9.08 16.88
C VAL A 393 -1.97 -10.25 17.64
N ALA A 394 -2.42 -11.49 17.43
CA ALA A 394 -1.83 -12.67 18.03
C ALA A 394 -0.42 -12.97 17.48
N GLU A 395 -0.23 -12.93 16.15
CA GLU A 395 1.06 -13.24 15.53
C GLU A 395 2.09 -12.09 15.65
N LEU A 396 1.66 -10.83 15.64
CA LEU A 396 2.54 -9.65 15.53
C LEU A 396 2.38 -8.63 16.68
N GLY A 397 1.58 -8.95 17.71
CA GLY A 397 1.39 -8.13 18.90
C GLY A 397 0.95 -6.69 18.60
N ARG A 398 1.65 -5.70 19.19
CA ARG A 398 1.36 -4.27 18.96
C ARG A 398 1.57 -3.83 17.50
N ARG A 399 2.43 -4.51 16.72
CA ARG A 399 2.59 -4.25 15.28
C ARG A 399 1.42 -4.81 14.48
N GLY A 400 0.84 -5.92 14.94
CA GLY A 400 -0.38 -6.53 14.41
C GLY A 400 -1.56 -5.58 14.34
N ARG A 401 -1.80 -4.79 15.40
CA ARG A 401 -2.87 -3.77 15.42
C ARG A 401 -2.74 -2.74 14.29
N VAL A 402 -1.51 -2.38 13.91
CA VAL A 402 -1.25 -1.44 12.81
C VAL A 402 -1.41 -2.14 11.45
N ALA A 403 -0.98 -3.40 11.34
CA ALA A 403 -1.18 -4.21 10.13
C ALA A 403 -2.67 -4.43 9.84
N ALA A 404 -3.46 -4.89 10.83
CA ALA A 404 -4.92 -5.02 10.73
C ALA A 404 -5.59 -3.71 10.33
N LEU A 405 -5.19 -2.59 10.94
CA LEU A 405 -5.75 -1.27 10.61
C LEU A 405 -5.47 -0.87 9.16
N LEU A 406 -4.26 -1.10 8.63
CA LEU A 406 -3.84 -0.61 7.31
C LEU A 406 -4.14 -1.57 6.14
N LEU A 407 -4.14 -2.89 6.38
CA LEU A 407 -4.32 -3.92 5.34
C LEU A 407 -5.76 -4.41 5.22
N GLU A 408 -6.54 -4.34 6.29
CA GLU A 408 -7.90 -4.89 6.36
C GLU A 408 -8.93 -3.80 6.71
N ALA A 409 -8.89 -3.23 7.91
CA ALA A 409 -9.95 -2.33 8.39
C ALA A 409 -10.09 -1.03 7.56
N LEU A 410 -9.01 -0.30 7.32
CA LEU A 410 -9.07 0.96 6.56
C LEU A 410 -9.43 0.74 5.07
N PRO A 411 -8.87 -0.26 4.36
CA PRO A 411 -9.31 -0.60 3.01
C PRO A 411 -10.80 -0.96 2.94
N LEU A 412 -11.27 -1.92 3.76
CA LEU A 412 -12.67 -2.37 3.70
C LEU A 412 -13.65 -1.21 4.01
N ARG A 413 -13.37 -0.43 5.06
CA ARG A 413 -14.22 0.71 5.49
C ARG A 413 -14.28 1.87 4.50
N THR A 414 -13.22 2.13 3.73
CA THR A 414 -13.13 3.35 2.89
C THR A 414 -13.12 3.10 1.39
N LEU A 415 -12.46 2.03 0.92
CA LEU A 415 -12.25 1.76 -0.50
C LEU A 415 -13.33 0.83 -1.07
N TYR A 416 -13.83 -0.11 -0.25
CA TYR A 416 -14.83 -1.11 -0.63
C TYR A 416 -16.28 -0.74 -0.29
N ARG A 417 -16.50 0.37 0.43
CA ARG A 417 -17.81 0.91 0.80
C ARG A 417 -18.87 1.10 -0.32
N PRO A 418 -18.56 1.19 -1.62
CA PRO A 418 -19.58 1.19 -2.68
C PRO A 418 -19.85 -0.20 -3.29
N SER A 419 -19.37 -1.30 -2.69
CA SER A 419 -19.58 -2.68 -3.15
C SER A 419 -20.31 -3.51 -2.10
N PRO A 420 -21.22 -4.42 -2.49
CA PRO A 420 -21.82 -5.38 -1.56
C PRO A 420 -20.78 -6.39 -1.06
N PHE A 421 -21.04 -6.91 0.13
CA PHE A 421 -20.23 -7.87 0.85
C PHE A 421 -21.00 -9.18 1.02
N LEU A 422 -20.29 -10.29 0.84
CA LEU A 422 -20.74 -11.63 1.18
C LEU A 422 -19.93 -12.10 2.38
N THR A 423 -20.59 -12.78 3.32
CA THR A 423 -19.92 -13.43 4.45
C THR A 423 -20.66 -14.69 4.90
N ILE A 424 -20.02 -15.49 5.74
CA ILE A 424 -20.40 -16.90 5.99
C ILE A 424 -21.18 -17.12 7.29
N SER A 425 -21.36 -16.06 8.09
CA SER A 425 -22.08 -16.08 9.37
C SER A 425 -22.50 -14.68 9.79
N ARG A 426 -23.46 -14.56 10.71
CA ARG A 426 -23.86 -13.28 11.32
C ARG A 426 -22.75 -12.71 12.19
N SER A 427 -21.99 -13.53 12.91
CA SER A 427 -20.78 -13.10 13.64
C SER A 427 -19.82 -12.34 12.71
N ALA A 428 -19.46 -12.93 11.56
CA ALA A 428 -18.54 -12.28 10.61
C ALA A 428 -19.15 -11.03 9.94
N ARG A 429 -20.48 -10.95 9.83
CA ARG A 429 -21.18 -9.73 9.41
C ARG A 429 -21.07 -8.63 10.47
N ASP A 430 -21.30 -8.96 11.73
CA ASP A 430 -21.30 -7.98 12.81
C ASP A 430 -19.87 -7.48 13.11
N ASP A 431 -18.85 -8.31 12.90
CA ASP A 431 -17.44 -7.90 12.82
C ASP A 431 -17.20 -6.85 11.71
N LEU A 432 -17.71 -7.08 10.48
CA LEU A 432 -17.62 -6.13 9.37
C LEU A 432 -18.34 -4.80 9.68
N VAL A 433 -19.49 -4.87 10.35
CA VAL A 433 -20.21 -3.69 10.83
C VAL A 433 -19.42 -2.93 11.90
N ALA A 434 -18.75 -3.63 12.82
CA ALA A 434 -17.86 -3.02 13.80
C ALA A 434 -16.62 -2.35 13.17
N LEU A 435 -16.11 -2.88 12.05
CA LEU A 435 -15.10 -2.19 11.22
C LEU A 435 -15.65 -0.94 10.50
N GLY A 436 -16.97 -0.75 10.45
CA GLY A 436 -17.64 0.38 9.81
C GLY A 436 -18.06 0.14 8.37
N VAL A 437 -18.21 -1.13 7.95
CA VAL A 437 -18.96 -1.48 6.72
C VAL A 437 -20.46 -1.29 6.99
N PRO A 438 -21.24 -0.68 6.07
CA PRO A 438 -22.68 -0.52 6.27
C PRO A 438 -23.40 -1.88 6.30
N GLY A 439 -24.14 -2.16 7.39
CA GLY A 439 -24.74 -3.48 7.64
C GLY A 439 -25.89 -3.87 6.70
N GLU A 440 -26.37 -2.93 5.88
CA GLU A 440 -27.29 -3.13 4.77
C GLU A 440 -26.59 -3.62 3.48
N GLN A 441 -25.26 -3.54 3.41
CA GLN A 441 -24.44 -4.04 2.30
C GLN A 441 -23.86 -5.44 2.56
N VAL A 442 -24.00 -5.97 3.78
CA VAL A 442 -23.40 -7.25 4.21
C VAL A 442 -24.46 -8.34 4.23
N HIS A 443 -24.40 -9.21 3.23
CA HIS A 443 -25.25 -10.38 3.08
C HIS A 443 -24.56 -11.60 3.71
N VAL A 444 -25.32 -12.41 4.44
CA VAL A 444 -24.85 -13.67 5.04
C VAL A 444 -25.37 -14.83 4.20
N ALA A 445 -24.49 -15.73 3.80
CA ALA A 445 -24.81 -17.01 3.18
C ALA A 445 -24.03 -18.10 3.90
N HIS A 446 -24.69 -18.88 4.76
CA HIS A 446 -24.06 -19.92 5.58
C HIS A 446 -23.51 -21.05 4.70
N LEU A 447 -22.44 -21.71 5.14
CA LEU A 447 -21.79 -22.75 4.32
C LEU A 447 -22.52 -24.08 4.43
N GLY A 448 -22.92 -24.60 3.28
CA GLY A 448 -23.54 -25.92 3.18
C GLY A 448 -22.60 -27.10 3.44
N VAL A 449 -23.19 -28.29 3.43
CA VAL A 449 -22.48 -29.57 3.54
C VAL A 449 -22.97 -30.53 2.43
N ASP A 450 -22.04 -31.21 1.76
CA ASP A 450 -22.33 -32.32 0.84
C ASP A 450 -22.08 -33.64 1.59
N ALA A 451 -23.08 -34.11 2.31
CA ALA A 451 -23.00 -35.39 3.01
C ALA A 451 -23.14 -36.58 2.04
N PRO A 452 -22.53 -37.75 2.32
CA PRO A 452 -22.90 -38.99 1.66
C PRO A 452 -24.38 -39.30 1.95
N PRO A 453 -25.11 -39.94 1.02
CA PRO A 453 -26.57 -40.08 1.13
C PRO A 453 -27.04 -40.91 2.32
N ASP A 454 -26.29 -41.96 2.58
CA ASP A 454 -26.48 -42.90 3.67
C ASP A 454 -25.20 -42.80 4.51
N PRO A 455 -25.05 -41.75 5.34
CA PRO A 455 -23.85 -41.54 6.11
C PRO A 455 -23.66 -42.71 7.08
N PRO A 456 -22.44 -43.25 7.25
CA PRO A 456 -22.22 -44.33 8.20
C PRO A 456 -22.65 -43.86 9.58
N SER A 457 -23.43 -44.69 10.28
CA SER A 457 -23.97 -44.41 11.61
C SER A 457 -23.73 -45.64 12.48
N VAL A 458 -22.49 -45.77 12.96
CA VAL A 458 -21.97 -46.94 13.68
C VAL A 458 -21.58 -46.51 15.09
N ASP A 459 -22.58 -46.45 15.97
CA ASP A 459 -22.45 -46.12 17.40
C ASP A 459 -21.32 -46.98 18.01
N ALA A 460 -20.17 -46.37 18.30
CA ALA A 460 -18.99 -47.11 18.75
C ALA A 460 -19.25 -47.77 20.11
N ALA A 461 -18.76 -48.99 20.32
CA ALA A 461 -18.99 -49.75 21.55
C ALA A 461 -18.30 -49.17 22.81
N GLN A 462 -17.48 -48.13 22.65
CA GLN A 462 -16.86 -47.35 23.73
C GLN A 462 -16.99 -45.85 23.38
N PRO A 463 -17.06 -44.95 24.38
CA PRO A 463 -17.14 -43.51 24.14
C PRO A 463 -16.00 -43.03 23.24
N THR A 464 -16.34 -42.60 22.03
CA THR A 464 -15.36 -42.21 21.00
C THR A 464 -15.57 -40.73 20.70
N LEU A 465 -14.60 -39.91 21.12
CA LEU A 465 -14.53 -38.49 20.85
C LEU A 465 -13.79 -38.28 19.53
N LEU A 466 -14.15 -37.24 18.77
CA LEU A 466 -13.47 -36.88 17.53
C LEU A 466 -13.01 -35.43 17.56
N TYR A 467 -11.78 -35.19 17.12
CA TYR A 467 -11.35 -33.90 16.59
C TYR A 467 -10.96 -34.06 15.13
N LEU A 468 -11.53 -33.23 14.26
CA LEU A 468 -11.14 -33.15 12.85
C LEU A 468 -10.82 -31.70 12.48
N GLY A 469 -9.58 -31.44 12.04
CA GLY A 469 -9.13 -30.09 11.70
C GLY A 469 -7.63 -29.93 11.50
N ARG A 470 -7.19 -28.71 11.16
CA ARG A 470 -5.75 -28.42 10.97
C ARG A 470 -5.07 -28.26 12.31
N LEU A 471 -3.95 -28.96 12.52
CA LEU A 471 -3.22 -28.98 13.79
C LEU A 471 -2.43 -27.67 13.97
N LYS A 472 -3.07 -26.72 14.65
CA LYS A 472 -2.63 -25.32 14.80
C LYS A 472 -2.92 -24.84 16.23
N ALA A 473 -1.99 -24.10 16.83
CA ALA A 473 -2.15 -23.57 18.20
C ALA A 473 -3.48 -22.80 18.41
N TYR A 474 -3.94 -22.01 17.43
CA TYR A 474 -5.21 -21.29 17.52
C TYR A 474 -6.47 -22.19 17.54
N LYS A 475 -6.33 -23.49 17.24
CA LYS A 475 -7.40 -24.49 17.41
C LYS A 475 -7.50 -25.07 18.82
N ARG A 476 -6.55 -24.73 19.72
CA ARG A 476 -6.53 -25.04 21.16
C ARG A 476 -6.85 -26.52 21.47
N ILE A 477 -6.23 -27.42 20.71
CA ILE A 477 -6.48 -28.87 20.74
C ILE A 477 -6.06 -29.49 22.09
N GLU A 478 -5.21 -28.80 22.85
CA GLU A 478 -4.89 -29.04 24.25
C GLU A 478 -6.16 -29.18 25.11
N HIS A 479 -7.20 -28.36 24.86
CA HIS A 479 -8.48 -28.47 25.57
C HIS A 479 -9.35 -29.65 25.13
N VAL A 480 -9.04 -30.29 23.99
CA VAL A 480 -9.63 -31.57 23.61
C VAL A 480 -9.01 -32.71 24.41
N LEU A 481 -7.74 -32.57 24.84
CA LEU A 481 -7.09 -33.50 25.78
C LEU A 481 -7.66 -33.32 27.20
N ASP A 482 -7.90 -32.09 27.65
CA ASP A 482 -8.59 -31.80 28.93
C ASP A 482 -9.97 -32.50 29.01
N VAL A 483 -10.73 -32.51 27.91
CA VAL A 483 -12.01 -33.24 27.79
C VAL A 483 -11.82 -34.76 27.86
N LEU A 484 -10.76 -35.31 27.24
CA LEU A 484 -10.46 -36.74 27.25
C LEU A 484 -10.05 -37.24 28.64
N GLU A 485 -9.30 -36.44 29.40
CA GLU A 485 -8.92 -36.72 30.79
C GLU A 485 -10.14 -36.83 31.71
N ALA A 486 -11.13 -35.94 31.54
CA ALA A 486 -12.36 -35.91 32.34
C ALA A 486 -13.29 -37.13 32.14
N ILE A 487 -13.02 -37.99 31.14
CA ILE A 487 -13.87 -39.14 30.77
C ILE A 487 -12.99 -40.40 30.62
N PRO A 488 -12.62 -41.10 31.71
CA PRO A 488 -11.59 -42.16 31.67
C PRO A 488 -11.86 -43.31 30.70
N ALA A 489 -13.13 -43.64 30.45
CA ALA A 489 -13.53 -44.70 29.51
C ALA A 489 -13.47 -44.28 28.02
N ALA A 490 -13.22 -43.00 27.72
CA ALA A 490 -13.23 -42.48 26.36
C ALA A 490 -11.90 -42.69 25.62
N ARG A 491 -12.01 -42.75 24.28
CA ARG A 491 -10.92 -42.63 23.31
C ARG A 491 -11.10 -41.36 22.48
N LEU A 492 -10.02 -40.81 21.93
CA LEU A 492 -10.04 -39.68 21.00
C LEU A 492 -9.46 -40.09 19.65
N ASP A 493 -10.27 -40.04 18.60
CA ASP A 493 -9.77 -40.03 17.23
C ASP A 493 -9.42 -38.58 16.84
N LEU A 494 -8.17 -38.35 16.41
CA LEU A 494 -7.63 -37.03 16.10
C LEU A 494 -7.12 -37.02 14.65
N ALA A 495 -7.87 -36.37 13.76
CA ALA A 495 -7.66 -36.37 12.32
C ALA A 495 -7.25 -34.98 11.78
N GLY A 496 -6.20 -34.97 10.96
CA GLY A 496 -5.66 -33.77 10.30
C GLY A 496 -4.15 -33.60 10.48
N GLU A 497 -3.62 -32.52 9.92
CA GLU A 497 -2.19 -32.18 9.92
C GLU A 497 -1.95 -30.68 10.14
N GLY A 498 -0.73 -30.35 10.54
CA GLY A 498 -0.25 -28.99 10.74
C GLY A 498 1.06 -28.96 11.53
N ASP A 499 1.62 -27.77 11.70
CA ASP A 499 2.90 -27.52 12.38
C ASP A 499 2.81 -27.64 13.92
N HIS A 500 1.60 -27.69 14.49
CA HIS A 500 1.41 -27.94 15.92
C HIS A 500 1.46 -29.44 16.29
N ARG A 501 1.63 -30.34 15.31
CA ARG A 501 1.57 -31.80 15.51
C ARG A 501 2.61 -32.31 16.50
N GLU A 502 3.86 -31.87 16.38
CA GLU A 502 4.96 -32.34 17.25
C GLU A 502 4.76 -31.93 18.72
N ALA A 503 4.17 -30.75 18.96
CA ALA A 503 3.81 -30.29 20.30
C ALA A 503 2.67 -31.13 20.89
N LEU A 504 1.63 -31.42 20.10
CA LEU A 504 0.53 -32.29 20.51
C LEU A 504 0.99 -33.72 20.81
N GLU A 505 1.88 -34.30 19.99
CA GLU A 505 2.44 -35.64 20.24
C GLU A 505 3.25 -35.69 21.55
N ALA A 506 4.03 -34.66 21.84
CA ALA A 506 4.75 -34.53 23.11
C ALA A 506 3.80 -34.34 24.31
N GLU A 507 2.73 -33.57 24.16
CA GLU A 507 1.75 -33.31 25.23
C GLU A 507 0.88 -34.53 25.54
N ILE A 508 0.42 -35.27 24.52
CA ILE A 508 -0.29 -36.55 24.67
C ILE A 508 0.58 -37.55 25.45
N ALA A 509 1.88 -37.63 25.15
CA ALA A 509 2.81 -38.48 25.88
C ALA A 509 3.04 -37.99 27.32
N ALA A 510 3.19 -36.69 27.55
CA ALA A 510 3.40 -36.11 28.88
C ALA A 510 2.18 -36.28 29.81
N ARG A 511 0.96 -36.24 29.25
CA ARG A 511 -0.31 -36.52 29.95
C ARG A 511 -0.60 -38.01 30.13
N GLY A 512 0.21 -38.91 29.56
CA GLY A 512 -0.01 -40.37 29.62
C GLY A 512 -1.21 -40.85 28.79
N LEU A 513 -1.62 -40.09 27.77
CA LEU A 513 -2.82 -40.35 26.96
C LEU A 513 -2.55 -41.19 25.70
N THR A 514 -1.33 -41.68 25.50
CA THR A 514 -0.88 -42.36 24.27
C THR A 514 -1.78 -43.53 23.84
N ASP A 515 -2.21 -44.38 24.78
CA ASP A 515 -3.08 -45.54 24.49
C ASP A 515 -4.55 -45.16 24.23
N ARG A 516 -4.89 -43.87 24.39
CA ARG A 516 -6.26 -43.32 24.30
C ARG A 516 -6.45 -42.37 23.11
N VAL A 517 -5.40 -41.92 22.43
CA VAL A 517 -5.47 -40.98 21.29
C VAL A 517 -4.96 -41.63 20.00
N THR A 518 -5.81 -41.71 18.98
CA THR A 518 -5.43 -42.17 17.63
C THR A 518 -5.12 -40.98 16.74
N LEU A 519 -3.86 -40.82 16.31
CA LEU A 519 -3.43 -39.75 15.41
C LEU A 519 -3.49 -40.21 13.94
N HIS A 520 -4.57 -39.89 13.22
CA HIS A 520 -4.81 -40.39 11.85
C HIS A 520 -4.00 -39.65 10.77
N GLY A 521 -3.49 -38.44 11.05
CA GLY A 521 -2.87 -37.58 10.02
C GLY A 521 -3.91 -37.10 9.00
N HIS A 522 -3.49 -36.81 7.76
CA HIS A 522 -4.42 -36.42 6.70
C HIS A 522 -5.26 -37.62 6.23
N VAL A 523 -6.57 -37.57 6.50
CA VAL A 523 -7.57 -38.55 6.04
C VAL A 523 -8.18 -38.13 4.70
N ASP A 524 -8.65 -39.10 3.92
CA ASP A 524 -9.47 -38.87 2.73
C ASP A 524 -10.97 -38.75 3.07
N GLU A 525 -11.82 -38.53 2.06
CA GLU A 525 -13.27 -38.37 2.25
C GLU A 525 -13.94 -39.61 2.83
N GLU A 526 -13.59 -40.81 2.34
CA GLU A 526 -14.19 -42.06 2.80
C GLU A 526 -13.90 -42.27 4.30
N ARG A 527 -12.63 -42.10 4.69
CA ARG A 527 -12.22 -42.17 6.10
C ARG A 527 -12.75 -41.01 6.95
N LYS A 528 -12.93 -39.82 6.40
CA LYS A 528 -13.56 -38.67 7.10
C LYS A 528 -14.98 -39.03 7.54
N TRP A 529 -15.79 -39.55 6.62
CA TRP A 529 -17.18 -39.93 6.92
C TRP A 529 -17.27 -41.13 7.87
N GLU A 530 -16.38 -42.14 7.76
CA GLU A 530 -16.27 -43.21 8.76
C GLU A 530 -15.99 -42.70 10.19
N LEU A 531 -15.13 -41.68 10.32
CA LEU A 531 -14.73 -41.14 11.63
C LEU A 531 -15.86 -40.33 12.26
N TYR A 532 -16.54 -39.46 11.52
CA TYR A 532 -17.75 -38.80 12.00
C TYR A 532 -18.80 -39.83 12.41
N GLY A 533 -19.10 -40.78 11.51
CA GLY A 533 -20.10 -41.84 11.71
C GLY A 533 -19.86 -42.80 12.88
N ARG A 534 -18.66 -42.79 13.48
CA ARG A 534 -18.32 -43.57 14.68
C ARG A 534 -18.18 -42.74 15.95
N ALA A 535 -18.10 -41.41 15.82
CA ALA A 535 -17.90 -40.52 16.95
C ALA A 535 -19.21 -40.31 17.72
N TRP A 536 -19.13 -40.42 19.04
CA TRP A 536 -20.21 -40.07 19.97
C TRP A 536 -20.36 -38.56 20.09
N VAL A 537 -19.24 -37.81 20.09
CA VAL A 537 -19.21 -36.35 20.15
C VAL A 537 -18.04 -35.82 19.31
N ASN A 538 -18.30 -34.84 18.44
CA ASN A 538 -17.29 -34.08 17.73
C ASN A 538 -16.89 -32.82 18.52
N LEU A 539 -15.59 -32.53 18.63
CA LEU A 539 -15.05 -31.52 19.56
C LEU A 539 -14.34 -30.36 18.83
N THR A 540 -14.57 -29.13 19.28
CA THR A 540 -13.90 -27.93 18.71
C THR A 540 -13.61 -26.85 19.75
N ALA A 541 -12.33 -26.57 19.99
CA ALA A 541 -11.87 -25.57 20.98
C ALA A 541 -11.32 -24.26 20.36
N SER A 542 -11.59 -24.02 19.06
CA SER A 542 -11.11 -22.86 18.27
C SER A 542 -11.12 -21.52 19.02
N SER A 543 -10.00 -20.79 19.01
CA SER A 543 -9.93 -19.40 19.49
C SER A 543 -10.56 -18.38 18.52
N ALA A 544 -10.84 -18.81 17.28
CA ALA A 544 -11.59 -18.06 16.27
C ALA A 544 -12.20 -19.04 15.25
N GLU A 545 -13.46 -18.83 14.87
CA GLU A 545 -14.15 -19.59 13.82
C GLU A 545 -15.19 -18.72 13.10
N GLY A 546 -15.18 -18.69 11.77
CA GLY A 546 -16.17 -17.96 10.98
C GLY A 546 -17.49 -18.73 10.81
N TRP A 547 -17.39 -20.00 10.40
CA TRP A 547 -18.46 -21.01 10.38
C TRP A 547 -17.79 -22.39 10.42
N CYS A 548 -18.30 -23.33 11.21
CA CYS A 548 -17.60 -24.59 11.44
C CYS A 548 -18.12 -25.71 10.54
N LEU A 549 -17.50 -25.90 9.37
CA LEU A 549 -17.87 -26.98 8.45
C LEU A 549 -17.81 -28.37 9.10
N THR A 550 -16.84 -28.63 9.97
CA THR A 550 -16.67 -29.95 10.61
C THR A 550 -17.76 -30.26 11.64
N VAL A 551 -18.38 -29.23 12.25
CA VAL A 551 -19.62 -29.38 13.01
C VAL A 551 -20.76 -29.83 12.08
N MET A 552 -20.90 -29.21 10.91
CA MET A 552 -21.98 -29.55 9.97
C MET A 552 -21.80 -30.94 9.34
N GLU A 553 -20.56 -31.34 9.04
CA GLU A 553 -20.23 -32.70 8.59
C GLU A 553 -20.52 -33.76 9.66
N ALA A 554 -20.12 -33.53 10.92
CA ALA A 554 -20.46 -34.41 12.05
C ALA A 554 -21.98 -34.50 12.25
N ALA A 555 -22.66 -33.35 12.20
CA ALA A 555 -24.11 -33.25 12.32
C ALA A 555 -24.83 -34.06 11.23
N SER A 556 -24.37 -34.05 9.98
CA SER A 556 -24.93 -34.90 8.91
C SER A 556 -24.86 -36.40 9.23
N CYS A 557 -23.84 -36.87 9.94
CA CYS A 557 -23.76 -38.27 10.40
C CYS A 557 -24.73 -38.57 11.56
N GLY A 558 -25.30 -37.56 12.21
CA GLY A 558 -26.03 -37.67 13.48
C GLY A 558 -25.14 -37.60 14.71
N THR A 559 -23.94 -37.03 14.59
CA THR A 559 -23.01 -36.85 15.70
C THR A 559 -23.16 -35.44 16.28
N PRO A 560 -23.61 -35.28 17.53
CA PRO A 560 -23.67 -33.97 18.16
C PRO A 560 -22.25 -33.40 18.35
N SER A 561 -22.14 -32.08 18.28
CA SER A 561 -20.87 -31.37 18.49
C SER A 561 -20.84 -30.62 19.81
N ALA A 562 -19.68 -30.57 20.45
CA ALA A 562 -19.44 -29.75 21.63
C ALA A 562 -18.25 -28.79 21.39
N ALA A 563 -18.44 -27.51 21.69
CA ALA A 563 -17.44 -26.49 21.36
C ALA A 563 -17.38 -25.33 22.35
N LEU A 564 -16.28 -24.57 22.29
CA LEU A 564 -16.20 -23.27 22.97
C LEU A 564 -17.03 -22.21 22.22
N ARG A 565 -17.72 -21.33 22.94
CA ARG A 565 -18.64 -20.32 22.40
C ARG A 565 -17.89 -19.17 21.71
N VAL A 566 -17.40 -19.41 20.49
CA VAL A 566 -16.51 -18.49 19.76
C VAL A 566 -16.97 -18.25 18.33
N GLY A 567 -17.06 -16.98 17.94
CA GLY A 567 -17.37 -16.55 16.57
C GLY A 567 -18.69 -17.12 16.06
N GLY A 568 -18.68 -17.76 14.89
CA GLY A 568 -19.86 -18.39 14.29
C GLY A 568 -20.23 -19.78 14.81
N LEU A 569 -19.52 -20.35 15.81
CA LEU A 569 -19.89 -21.65 16.40
C LEU A 569 -21.33 -21.69 16.95
N PRO A 570 -21.89 -20.64 17.58
CA PRO A 570 -23.30 -20.55 17.99
C PRO A 570 -24.30 -20.42 16.84
N GLU A 571 -23.84 -20.36 15.58
CA GLU A 571 -24.71 -20.46 14.40
C GLU A 571 -24.67 -21.87 13.79
N SER A 572 -23.55 -22.59 13.93
CA SER A 572 -23.46 -24.01 13.54
C SER A 572 -24.11 -24.94 14.57
N ILE A 573 -23.88 -24.72 15.88
CA ILE A 573 -24.45 -25.49 16.99
C ILE A 573 -25.59 -24.69 17.64
N VAL A 574 -26.77 -25.29 17.81
CA VAL A 574 -27.80 -24.78 18.73
C VAL A 574 -27.56 -25.43 20.09
N ASP A 575 -27.33 -24.60 21.10
CA ASP A 575 -26.94 -25.03 22.43
C ASP A 575 -28.06 -25.82 23.13
N GLY A 576 -27.73 -26.99 23.69
CA GLY A 576 -28.71 -27.90 24.28
C GLY A 576 -29.55 -28.70 23.27
N GLU A 577 -29.75 -28.20 22.05
CA GLU A 577 -30.59 -28.84 21.02
C GLU A 577 -29.79 -29.72 20.04
N THR A 578 -28.71 -29.22 19.42
CA THR A 578 -27.92 -29.97 18.41
C THR A 578 -26.49 -30.28 18.89
N GLY A 579 -26.25 -30.16 20.19
CA GLY A 579 -24.92 -30.20 20.79
C GLY A 579 -24.86 -29.39 22.10
N VAL A 580 -23.67 -28.94 22.47
CA VAL A 580 -23.47 -28.07 23.64
C VAL A 580 -22.38 -27.03 23.37
N LEU A 581 -22.58 -25.80 23.87
CA LEU A 581 -21.58 -24.74 23.86
C LEU A 581 -21.17 -24.39 25.29
N ALA A 582 -19.87 -24.19 25.48
CA ALA A 582 -19.26 -23.85 26.77
C ALA A 582 -18.45 -22.56 26.66
N ASP A 583 -18.36 -21.78 27.74
CA ASP A 583 -17.61 -20.53 27.75
C ASP A 583 -16.16 -20.77 28.27
N THR A 584 -15.95 -21.81 29.09
CA THR A 584 -14.61 -22.26 29.52
C THR A 584 -14.27 -23.71 29.11
N PRO A 585 -12.97 -24.08 29.00
CA PRO A 585 -12.55 -25.47 28.80
C PRO A 585 -13.04 -26.44 29.88
N GLN A 586 -13.19 -25.97 31.11
CA GLN A 586 -13.67 -26.76 32.25
C GLN A 586 -15.16 -27.08 32.11
N GLU A 587 -15.98 -26.12 31.68
CA GLU A 587 -17.37 -26.36 31.29
C GLU A 587 -17.48 -27.31 30.10
N LEU A 588 -16.60 -27.18 29.10
CA LEU A 588 -16.59 -28.08 27.93
C LEU A 588 -16.33 -29.53 28.35
N ALA A 589 -15.36 -29.77 29.23
CA ALA A 589 -15.05 -31.09 29.78
C ALA A 589 -16.23 -31.66 30.60
N ALA A 590 -16.88 -30.84 31.42
CA ALA A 590 -18.07 -31.25 32.18
C ALA A 590 -19.26 -31.57 31.24
N ALA A 591 -19.58 -30.68 30.30
CA ALA A 591 -20.66 -30.85 29.35
C ALA A 591 -20.51 -32.10 28.47
N VAL A 592 -19.31 -32.39 27.98
CA VAL A 592 -19.06 -33.59 27.16
C VAL A 592 -19.11 -34.86 28.01
N ARG A 593 -18.60 -34.85 29.26
CA ARG A 593 -18.74 -35.97 30.19
C ARG A 593 -20.21 -36.29 30.44
N ASP A 594 -21.02 -35.27 30.70
CA ASP A 594 -22.43 -35.43 31.04
C ASP A 594 -23.25 -35.85 29.79
N LEU A 595 -22.87 -35.40 28.59
CA LEU A 595 -23.44 -35.86 27.30
C LEU A 595 -23.02 -37.29 26.92
N VAL A 596 -21.81 -37.73 27.30
CA VAL A 596 -21.37 -39.12 27.13
C VAL A 596 -22.11 -40.05 28.11
N ALA A 597 -22.42 -39.57 29.31
CA ALA A 597 -23.16 -40.31 30.34
C ALA A 597 -24.66 -40.49 30.04
N ASP A 598 -25.25 -39.68 29.14
CA ASP A 598 -26.65 -39.78 28.72
C ASP A 598 -26.78 -40.13 27.22
N PRO A 599 -26.91 -41.43 26.86
CA PRO A 599 -27.10 -41.87 25.49
C PRO A 599 -28.42 -41.41 24.86
N ALA A 600 -29.46 -41.12 25.64
CA ALA A 600 -30.76 -40.69 25.12
C ALA A 600 -30.68 -39.24 24.66
N ARG A 601 -30.16 -38.35 25.53
CA ARG A 601 -29.85 -36.96 25.16
C ARG A 601 -28.86 -36.88 24.00
N ARG A 602 -27.80 -37.70 24.00
CA ARG A 602 -26.81 -37.72 22.92
C ARG A 602 -27.44 -38.05 21.56
N ARG A 603 -28.31 -39.06 21.50
CA ARG A 603 -29.02 -39.42 20.26
C ARG A 603 -30.01 -38.34 19.83
N ALA A 604 -30.82 -37.82 20.75
CA ALA A 604 -31.73 -36.71 20.46
C ALA A 604 -31.00 -35.47 19.91
N GLN A 605 -29.87 -35.09 20.50
CA GLN A 605 -29.04 -34.00 19.98
C GLN A 605 -28.39 -34.34 18.62
N GLY A 606 -28.03 -35.59 18.40
CA GLY A 606 -27.48 -36.08 17.13
C GLY A 606 -28.49 -36.04 15.98
N ASP A 607 -29.72 -36.52 16.22
CA ASP A 607 -30.78 -36.51 15.22
C ASP A 607 -31.24 -35.07 14.90
N ALA A 608 -31.39 -34.21 15.92
CA ALA A 608 -31.65 -32.78 15.73
C ALA A 608 -30.49 -32.07 14.98
N ALA A 609 -29.24 -32.47 15.20
CA ALA A 609 -28.11 -31.99 14.42
C ALA A 609 -28.20 -32.44 12.95
N ARG A 610 -28.62 -33.68 12.68
CA ARG A 610 -28.82 -34.21 11.32
C ARG A 610 -29.91 -33.45 10.57
N GLU A 611 -31.05 -33.23 11.21
CA GLU A 611 -32.15 -32.41 10.67
C GLU A 611 -31.69 -30.98 10.37
N ARG A 612 -30.97 -30.35 11.31
CA ARG A 612 -30.36 -29.03 11.09
C ARG A 612 -29.42 -29.04 9.90
N ALA A 613 -28.50 -30.00 9.81
CA ALA A 613 -27.50 -30.07 8.74
C ALA A 613 -28.13 -30.22 7.35
N ALA A 614 -29.25 -30.94 7.23
CA ALA A 614 -29.99 -31.08 5.98
C ALA A 614 -30.53 -29.74 5.42
N THR A 615 -30.68 -28.70 6.26
CA THR A 615 -31.09 -27.35 5.80
C THR A 615 -29.95 -26.52 5.20
N PHE A 616 -28.69 -26.88 5.47
CA PHE A 616 -27.51 -26.15 4.97
C PHE A 616 -26.89 -26.90 3.77
N THR A 617 -27.38 -26.61 2.57
CA THR A 617 -26.87 -27.22 1.32
C THR A 617 -25.99 -26.27 0.53
N TRP A 618 -25.01 -26.79 -0.21
CA TRP A 618 -24.19 -25.96 -1.11
C TRP A 618 -25.00 -25.33 -2.25
N ASP A 619 -26.14 -25.93 -2.61
CA ASP A 619 -27.08 -25.39 -3.58
C ASP A 619 -27.71 -24.09 -3.04
N ALA A 620 -28.10 -24.04 -1.76
CA ALA A 620 -28.56 -22.82 -1.10
C ALA A 620 -27.44 -21.76 -1.03
N THR A 621 -26.26 -22.11 -0.50
CA THR A 621 -25.10 -21.18 -0.42
C THR A 621 -24.74 -20.59 -1.79
N ALA A 622 -24.78 -21.40 -2.85
CA ALA A 622 -24.46 -20.97 -4.20
C ALA A 622 -25.54 -20.08 -4.81
N ALA A 623 -26.83 -20.32 -4.52
CA ALA A 623 -27.95 -19.53 -5.01
C ALA A 623 -28.01 -18.13 -4.35
N GLU A 624 -27.87 -18.06 -3.02
CA GLU A 624 -27.86 -16.81 -2.26
C GLU A 624 -26.73 -15.88 -2.73
N ASN A 625 -25.51 -16.42 -2.84
CA ASN A 625 -24.35 -15.66 -3.32
C ASN A 625 -24.50 -15.27 -4.80
N LEU A 626 -25.13 -16.10 -5.64
CA LEU A 626 -25.44 -15.76 -7.04
C LEU A 626 -26.43 -14.60 -7.13
N THR A 627 -27.49 -14.57 -6.32
CA THR A 627 -28.45 -13.45 -6.30
C THR A 627 -27.77 -12.12 -6.00
N VAL A 628 -26.80 -12.08 -5.08
CA VAL A 628 -26.02 -10.86 -4.79
C VAL A 628 -25.07 -10.50 -5.95
N LEU A 629 -24.45 -11.48 -6.60
CA LEU A 629 -23.64 -11.27 -7.80
C LEU A 629 -24.47 -10.69 -8.95
N GLU A 630 -25.67 -11.19 -9.20
CA GLU A 630 -26.55 -10.71 -10.26
C GLU A 630 -27.17 -9.34 -9.94
N ALA A 631 -27.59 -9.09 -8.71
CA ALA A 631 -28.03 -7.77 -8.26
C ALA A 631 -26.93 -6.69 -8.41
N ALA A 632 -25.66 -7.07 -8.22
CA ALA A 632 -24.54 -6.17 -8.49
C ALA A 632 -24.39 -5.83 -9.99
N THR A 633 -24.90 -6.66 -10.92
CA THR A 633 -24.90 -6.33 -12.37
C THR A 633 -25.93 -5.27 -12.75
N THR A 634 -27.09 -5.25 -12.10
CA THR A 634 -28.21 -4.36 -12.41
C THR A 634 -28.17 -3.03 -11.65
N ALA A 635 -27.48 -2.96 -10.52
CA ALA A 635 -27.42 -1.77 -9.68
C ALA A 635 -26.82 -0.52 -10.41
N PRO A 636 -27.50 0.65 -10.37
CA PRO A 636 -27.00 1.87 -11.02
C PRO A 636 -25.77 2.40 -10.28
N ARG A 637 -24.62 2.42 -10.99
CA ARG A 637 -23.29 2.51 -10.36
C ARG A 637 -22.88 3.94 -9.98
N PRO A 638 -22.76 4.30 -8.69
CA PRO A 638 -22.00 5.48 -8.29
C PRO A 638 -20.51 5.17 -8.48
N ARG A 639 -19.90 5.62 -9.60
CA ARG A 639 -18.45 5.44 -9.79
C ARG A 639 -17.72 6.11 -8.63
N LEU A 640 -16.67 5.48 -8.09
CA LEU A 640 -15.85 6.06 -7.00
C LEU A 640 -15.34 7.46 -7.38
N ARG A 641 -14.94 7.64 -8.65
CA ARG A 641 -14.60 8.94 -9.24
C ARG A 641 -15.72 9.98 -9.15
N ASP A 642 -16.98 9.59 -9.31
CA ASP A 642 -18.12 10.50 -9.33
C ASP A 642 -18.60 10.82 -7.90
N ALA A 643 -18.41 9.91 -6.93
CA ALA A 643 -18.59 10.19 -5.51
C ALA A 643 -17.49 11.15 -4.98
N LEU A 644 -16.24 10.93 -5.39
CA LEU A 644 -15.12 11.82 -5.08
C LEU A 644 -15.28 13.18 -5.78
N ALA A 645 -15.62 13.23 -7.07
CA ALA A 645 -15.76 14.49 -7.80
C ALA A 645 -16.97 15.35 -7.36
N ARG A 646 -18.01 14.74 -6.78
CA ARG A 646 -19.17 15.45 -6.20
C ARG A 646 -18.97 15.88 -4.74
N SER A 647 -17.88 15.47 -4.09
CA SER A 647 -17.54 15.94 -2.74
C SER A 647 -16.34 16.89 -2.79
N GLY A 648 -16.38 18.00 -2.04
CA GLY A 648 -15.24 18.92 -1.93
C GLY A 648 -13.96 18.21 -1.45
N THR A 649 -14.12 17.19 -0.59
CA THR A 649 -13.07 16.30 -0.12
C THR A 649 -12.40 15.51 -1.25
N GLY A 650 -13.15 14.96 -2.20
CA GLY A 650 -12.59 14.19 -3.31
C GLY A 650 -11.97 15.07 -4.40
N ALA A 651 -12.43 16.31 -4.57
CA ALA A 651 -11.74 17.32 -5.37
C ALA A 651 -10.35 17.66 -4.78
N ALA A 652 -10.27 17.82 -3.46
CA ALA A 652 -9.00 18.03 -2.74
C ALA A 652 -8.08 16.79 -2.84
N ALA A 653 -8.63 15.57 -2.67
CA ALA A 653 -7.87 14.33 -2.84
C ALA A 653 -7.33 14.16 -4.26
N GLY A 654 -8.10 14.55 -5.29
CA GLY A 654 -7.66 14.55 -6.68
C GLY A 654 -6.51 15.53 -6.94
N LEU A 655 -6.51 16.69 -6.29
CA LEU A 655 -5.39 17.64 -6.35
C LEU A 655 -4.15 17.09 -5.62
N ALA A 656 -4.31 16.51 -4.43
CA ALA A 656 -3.21 15.87 -3.70
C ALA A 656 -2.56 14.72 -4.49
N GLY A 657 -3.38 13.86 -5.12
CA GLY A 657 -2.90 12.80 -6.00
C GLY A 657 -2.14 13.33 -7.23
N ALA A 658 -2.59 14.45 -7.81
CA ALA A 658 -1.87 15.11 -8.90
C ALA A 658 -0.53 15.72 -8.44
N THR A 659 -0.45 16.26 -7.22
CA THR A 659 0.81 16.74 -6.63
C THR A 659 1.78 15.58 -6.37
N LEU A 660 1.32 14.44 -5.86
CA LEU A 660 2.15 13.24 -5.69
C LEU A 660 2.67 12.70 -7.03
N ALA A 661 1.81 12.64 -8.05
CA ALA A 661 2.19 12.25 -9.40
C ALA A 661 3.22 13.22 -10.00
N ASN A 662 3.01 14.54 -9.86
CA ASN A 662 3.99 15.55 -10.23
C ASN A 662 5.35 15.26 -9.58
N ASN A 663 5.41 15.10 -8.26
CA ASN A 663 6.68 14.93 -7.55
C ASN A 663 7.44 13.66 -8.01
N ALA A 664 6.72 12.56 -8.25
CA ALA A 664 7.31 11.33 -8.79
C ALA A 664 7.85 11.52 -10.22
N ILE A 665 7.15 12.27 -11.08
CA ILE A 665 7.61 12.58 -12.44
C ILE A 665 8.79 13.58 -12.42
N GLN A 666 8.83 14.51 -11.47
CA GLN A 666 9.97 15.41 -11.30
C GLN A 666 11.23 14.64 -10.86
N LEU A 667 11.12 13.64 -9.97
CA LEU A 667 12.22 12.74 -9.64
C LEU A 667 12.68 11.90 -10.83
N LEU A 668 11.74 11.40 -11.65
CA LEU A 668 12.07 10.67 -12.88
C LEU A 668 12.81 11.56 -13.89
N PHE A 669 12.38 12.81 -14.06
CA PHE A 669 13.09 13.81 -14.88
C PHE A 669 14.52 14.02 -14.39
N THR A 670 14.73 14.19 -13.08
CA THR A 670 16.09 14.27 -12.52
C THR A 670 16.92 13.04 -12.89
N ILE A 671 16.43 11.84 -12.58
CA ILE A 671 17.13 10.57 -12.84
C ILE A 671 17.49 10.40 -14.32
N VAL A 672 16.57 10.70 -15.23
CA VAL A 672 16.82 10.58 -16.68
C VAL A 672 17.83 11.62 -17.15
N VAL A 673 17.72 12.87 -16.70
CA VAL A 673 18.61 13.95 -17.17
C VAL A 673 20.02 13.83 -16.60
N THR A 674 20.20 13.41 -15.34
CA THR A 674 21.54 13.10 -14.80
C THR A 674 22.24 12.01 -15.63
N ARG A 675 21.50 10.97 -16.03
CA ARG A 675 22.01 9.88 -16.90
C ARG A 675 22.29 10.29 -18.36
N LEU A 676 21.85 11.47 -18.79
CA LEU A 676 22.07 12.00 -20.14
C LEU A 676 23.14 13.11 -20.18
N LEU A 677 23.40 13.78 -19.05
CA LEU A 677 24.32 14.92 -18.96
C LEU A 677 25.57 14.66 -18.10
N GLY A 678 25.63 13.54 -17.37
CA GLY A 678 26.69 13.26 -16.40
C GLY A 678 26.56 14.08 -15.12
N THR A 679 27.56 13.94 -14.24
CA THR A 679 27.67 14.65 -12.94
C THR A 679 27.80 16.15 -13.12
N ASP A 680 28.79 16.62 -13.87
CA ASP A 680 29.07 18.04 -14.12
C ASP A 680 27.86 18.76 -14.74
N GLY A 681 27.38 18.27 -15.90
CA GLY A 681 26.21 18.85 -16.58
C GLY A 681 24.95 18.82 -15.72
N TYR A 682 24.78 17.81 -14.86
CA TYR A 682 23.71 17.83 -13.87
C TYR A 682 23.92 18.86 -12.76
N GLY A 683 25.15 19.06 -12.27
CA GLY A 683 25.50 20.08 -11.29
C GLY A 683 25.19 21.49 -11.80
N ALA A 684 25.62 21.81 -13.02
CA ALA A 684 25.29 23.06 -13.70
C ALA A 684 23.77 23.26 -13.85
N LEU A 685 23.05 22.23 -14.32
CA LEU A 685 21.59 22.26 -14.41
C LEU A 685 20.91 22.45 -13.04
N ALA A 686 21.45 21.85 -11.98
CA ALA A 686 20.89 21.95 -10.63
C ALA A 686 21.07 23.36 -10.03
N ALA A 687 22.20 24.04 -10.28
CA ALA A 687 22.38 25.45 -9.92
C ALA A 687 21.39 26.37 -10.65
N ILE A 688 21.24 26.17 -11.98
CA ILE A 688 20.27 26.90 -12.84
C ILE A 688 18.83 26.69 -12.36
N ILE A 689 18.44 25.45 -12.06
CA ILE A 689 17.13 25.11 -11.48
C ILE A 689 16.97 25.69 -10.07
N GLY A 690 18.03 25.76 -9.26
CA GLY A 690 18.02 26.37 -7.93
C GLY A 690 17.67 27.87 -7.96
N VAL A 691 18.34 28.63 -8.83
CA VAL A 691 18.06 30.08 -9.02
C VAL A 691 16.64 30.29 -9.55
N PHE A 692 16.20 29.45 -10.48
CA PHE A 692 14.82 29.44 -10.95
C PHE A 692 13.82 29.17 -9.81
N LEU A 693 14.03 28.14 -8.99
CA LEU A 693 13.17 27.79 -7.84
C LEU A 693 13.02 28.93 -6.82
N ILE A 694 14.09 29.70 -6.57
CA ILE A 694 14.04 30.88 -5.71
C ILE A 694 13.07 31.95 -6.26
N LEU A 695 13.10 32.19 -7.58
CA LEU A 695 12.22 33.17 -8.25
C LEU A 695 10.75 32.70 -8.35
N LEU A 696 10.49 31.38 -8.37
CA LEU A 696 9.13 30.82 -8.48
C LEU A 696 8.19 31.16 -7.31
N VAL A 697 8.72 31.59 -6.16
CA VAL A 697 7.95 31.90 -4.94
C VAL A 697 6.91 33.00 -5.16
N GLY A 698 7.23 34.03 -5.94
CA GLY A 698 6.28 35.12 -6.24
C GLY A 698 5.00 34.60 -6.90
N GLY A 699 5.14 33.60 -7.80
CA GLY A 699 4.02 32.93 -8.45
C GLY A 699 3.12 32.21 -7.45
N GLN A 700 3.67 31.45 -6.51
CA GLN A 700 2.87 30.74 -5.50
C GLN A 700 2.00 31.68 -4.65
N SER A 701 2.51 32.87 -4.36
CA SER A 701 1.76 33.89 -3.63
C SER A 701 0.67 34.55 -4.50
N VAL A 702 0.95 34.81 -5.77
CA VAL A 702 -0.07 35.28 -6.74
C VAL A 702 -1.15 34.23 -6.98
N GLN A 703 -0.82 32.93 -7.02
CA GLN A 703 -1.80 31.84 -7.12
C GLN A 703 -2.76 31.85 -5.92
N ALA A 704 -2.23 31.91 -4.69
CA ALA A 704 -3.03 31.95 -3.47
C ALA A 704 -3.90 33.22 -3.38
N ALA A 705 -3.34 34.38 -3.73
CA ALA A 705 -4.06 35.65 -3.73
C ALA A 705 -5.17 35.70 -4.80
N ALA A 706 -4.90 35.23 -6.03
CA ALA A 706 -5.89 35.13 -7.09
C ALA A 706 -7.03 34.16 -6.73
N ALA A 707 -6.71 32.98 -6.18
CA ALA A 707 -7.72 32.03 -5.71
C ALA A 707 -8.65 32.65 -4.66
N ARG A 708 -8.09 33.39 -3.69
CA ARG A 708 -8.86 34.10 -2.66
C ARG A 708 -9.73 35.21 -3.25
N GLU A 709 -9.17 36.10 -4.07
CA GLU A 709 -9.92 37.26 -4.61
C GLU A 709 -11.01 36.82 -5.62
N THR A 710 -10.78 35.76 -6.40
CA THR A 710 -11.82 35.14 -7.24
C THR A 710 -12.90 34.47 -6.40
N ALA A 711 -12.55 33.68 -5.38
CA ALA A 711 -13.53 33.00 -4.52
C ALA A 711 -14.41 33.97 -3.70
N LEU A 712 -13.89 35.16 -3.36
CA LEU A 712 -14.63 36.22 -2.67
C LEU A 712 -15.48 37.11 -3.60
N GLY A 713 -15.49 36.86 -4.91
CA GLY A 713 -16.15 37.73 -5.89
C GLY A 713 -15.53 39.14 -6.00
N ALA A 714 -14.34 39.35 -5.42
CA ALA A 714 -13.69 40.66 -5.31
C ALA A 714 -13.13 41.20 -6.65
N LEU A 715 -13.15 40.36 -7.69
CA LEU A 715 -12.86 40.68 -9.09
C LEU A 715 -14.15 40.93 -9.93
N GLY A 716 -15.32 40.96 -9.28
CA GLY A 716 -16.63 41.16 -9.88
C GLY A 716 -17.18 39.95 -10.61
N ASP A 717 -18.21 40.20 -11.41
CA ASP A 717 -18.92 39.18 -12.20
C ASP A 717 -18.05 38.61 -13.35
N ARG A 718 -18.49 37.49 -13.94
CA ARG A 718 -17.80 36.70 -14.98
C ARG A 718 -17.22 37.57 -16.11
N GLN A 719 -17.95 38.59 -16.54
CA GLN A 719 -17.50 39.51 -17.59
C GLN A 719 -16.33 40.40 -17.15
N LEU A 720 -16.37 40.97 -15.93
CA LEU A 720 -15.28 41.79 -15.38
C LEU A 720 -14.05 40.92 -15.04
N LEU A 721 -14.27 39.71 -14.54
CA LEU A 721 -13.21 38.73 -14.33
C LEU A 721 -12.50 38.39 -15.64
N ARG A 722 -13.24 38.20 -16.74
CA ARG A 722 -12.71 37.91 -18.07
C ARG A 722 -11.90 39.07 -18.66
N THR A 723 -12.39 40.32 -18.57
CA THR A 723 -11.65 41.50 -19.06
C THR A 723 -10.41 41.79 -18.21
N THR A 724 -10.52 41.70 -16.88
CA THR A 724 -9.39 41.85 -15.95
C THR A 724 -8.31 40.82 -16.22
N LEU A 725 -8.69 39.55 -16.38
CA LEU A 725 -7.73 38.47 -16.65
C LEU A 725 -7.04 38.63 -18.02
N ARG A 726 -7.77 39.05 -19.06
CA ARG A 726 -7.17 39.41 -20.37
C ARG A 726 -6.13 40.53 -20.23
N ALA A 727 -6.47 41.61 -19.52
CA ALA A 727 -5.55 42.73 -19.31
C ALA A 727 -4.30 42.34 -18.51
N TRP A 728 -4.44 41.52 -17.46
CA TRP A 728 -3.30 41.01 -16.70
C TRP A 728 -2.45 40.02 -17.51
N THR A 729 -3.08 39.16 -18.31
CA THR A 729 -2.39 38.18 -19.18
C THR A 729 -1.56 38.89 -20.26
N GLY A 730 -2.13 39.90 -20.94
CA GLY A 730 -1.39 40.71 -21.92
C GLY A 730 -0.17 41.42 -21.31
N ARG A 731 -0.33 42.00 -20.12
CA ARG A 731 0.79 42.64 -19.38
C ARG A 731 1.87 41.64 -18.96
N LEU A 732 1.50 40.42 -18.52
CA LEU A 732 2.46 39.38 -18.14
C LEU A 732 3.17 38.77 -19.35
N LEU A 733 2.50 38.64 -20.50
CA LEU A 733 3.15 38.23 -21.76
C LEU A 733 4.12 39.29 -22.28
N LEU A 734 3.76 40.58 -22.22
CA LEU A 734 4.67 41.68 -22.56
C LEU A 734 5.88 41.70 -21.61
N ALA A 735 5.66 41.57 -20.30
CA ALA A 735 6.74 41.47 -19.31
C ALA A 735 7.64 40.24 -19.57
N THR A 736 7.06 39.10 -19.99
CA THR A 736 7.83 37.91 -20.39
C THR A 736 8.74 38.21 -21.58
N ALA A 737 8.24 38.87 -22.63
CA ALA A 737 9.03 39.22 -23.80
C ALA A 737 10.17 40.21 -23.47
N VAL A 738 9.89 41.23 -22.65
CA VAL A 738 10.91 42.17 -22.16
C VAL A 738 11.96 41.46 -21.30
N LEU A 739 11.56 40.57 -20.39
CA LEU A 739 12.47 39.81 -19.54
C LEU A 739 13.28 38.75 -20.32
N ALA A 740 12.76 38.23 -21.43
CA ALA A 740 13.53 37.40 -22.35
C ALA A 740 14.62 38.21 -23.06
N LEU A 741 14.28 39.39 -23.59
CA LEU A 741 15.26 40.29 -24.23
C LEU A 741 16.34 40.73 -23.23
N VAL A 742 15.95 41.16 -22.02
CA VAL A 742 16.90 41.51 -20.95
C VAL A 742 17.77 40.30 -20.58
N GLY A 743 17.17 39.12 -20.40
CA GLY A 743 17.91 37.89 -20.07
C GLY A 743 18.95 37.51 -21.13
N VAL A 744 18.66 37.70 -22.42
CA VAL A 744 19.62 37.49 -23.54
C VAL A 744 20.74 38.54 -23.58
N LEU A 745 20.46 39.78 -23.16
CA LEU A 745 21.43 40.88 -23.07
C LEU A 745 22.37 40.72 -21.86
N VAL A 746 21.86 40.35 -20.69
CA VAL A 746 22.65 40.18 -19.45
C VAL A 746 23.08 38.73 -19.21
N ARG A 747 23.06 37.88 -20.24
CA ARG A 747 23.30 36.44 -20.10
C ARG A 747 24.67 36.08 -19.52
N GLU A 748 25.74 36.79 -19.89
CA GLU A 748 27.09 36.48 -19.39
C GLU A 748 27.23 36.87 -17.90
N PRO A 749 26.81 38.08 -17.45
CA PRO A 749 26.68 38.40 -16.02
C PRO A 749 25.79 37.47 -15.21
N LEU A 750 24.73 36.90 -15.80
CA LEU A 750 23.90 35.89 -15.14
C LEU A 750 24.62 34.53 -15.07
N ALA A 751 25.32 34.12 -16.13
CA ALA A 751 26.04 32.86 -16.19
C ALA A 751 27.21 32.80 -15.19
N THR A 752 27.93 33.91 -15.00
CA THR A 752 28.93 34.03 -13.94
C THR A 752 28.30 34.03 -12.56
N LEU A 753 27.19 34.75 -12.34
CA LEU A 753 26.46 34.72 -11.06
C LEU A 753 26.04 33.29 -10.66
N THR A 754 25.64 32.45 -11.62
CA THR A 754 25.15 31.10 -11.37
C THR A 754 26.23 30.02 -11.30
N GLY A 755 27.51 30.36 -11.49
CA GLY A 755 28.60 29.38 -11.53
C GLY A 755 28.59 28.50 -12.79
N THR A 756 27.96 28.97 -13.87
CA THR A 756 27.82 28.20 -15.12
C THR A 756 28.14 29.07 -16.36
N PRO A 757 29.34 29.69 -16.45
CA PRO A 757 29.77 30.50 -17.61
C PRO A 757 29.73 29.73 -18.94
N GLU A 758 29.79 28.41 -18.91
CA GLU A 758 29.67 27.50 -20.06
C GLU A 758 28.25 27.43 -20.66
N HIS A 759 27.21 27.92 -19.96
CA HIS A 759 25.80 27.72 -20.34
C HIS A 759 24.94 29.02 -20.37
N PRO A 760 25.40 30.16 -20.92
CA PRO A 760 24.72 31.44 -20.79
C PRO A 760 23.31 31.46 -21.39
N TRP A 761 23.05 30.70 -22.45
CA TRP A 761 21.72 30.58 -23.06
C TRP A 761 20.69 29.86 -22.17
N ALA A 762 21.13 28.99 -21.27
CA ALA A 762 20.24 28.37 -20.28
C ALA A 762 19.81 29.41 -19.24
N VAL A 763 20.77 30.17 -18.72
CA VAL A 763 20.56 31.18 -17.67
C VAL A 763 19.75 32.37 -18.19
N ALA A 764 19.98 32.78 -19.44
CA ALA A 764 19.21 33.82 -20.15
C ALA A 764 17.69 33.59 -20.12
N ALA A 765 17.24 32.33 -20.08
CA ALA A 765 15.82 31.99 -20.07
C ALA A 765 15.17 32.09 -18.68
N ILE A 766 15.94 32.17 -17.58
CA ILE A 766 15.40 32.17 -16.21
C ILE A 766 14.40 33.32 -15.97
N PRO A 767 14.68 34.60 -16.31
CA PRO A 767 13.77 35.71 -16.01
C PRO A 767 12.43 35.58 -16.75
N ALA A 768 12.47 35.17 -18.01
CA ALA A 768 11.28 34.91 -18.82
C ALA A 768 10.47 33.71 -18.28
N THR A 769 11.14 32.64 -17.85
CA THR A 769 10.48 31.46 -17.27
C THR A 769 9.78 31.81 -15.95
N GLY A 770 10.37 32.68 -15.13
CA GLY A 770 9.72 33.22 -13.93
C GLY A 770 8.46 34.04 -14.23
N ALA A 771 8.46 34.84 -15.30
CA ALA A 771 7.29 35.59 -15.75
C ALA A 771 6.17 34.68 -16.31
N LEU A 772 6.53 33.67 -17.09
CA LEU A 772 5.60 32.62 -17.54
C LEU A 772 4.98 31.84 -16.38
N TRP A 773 5.78 31.53 -15.34
CA TRP A 773 5.27 30.92 -14.12
C TRP A 773 4.31 31.83 -13.34
N MET A 774 4.57 33.13 -13.28
CA MET A 774 3.66 34.10 -12.67
C MET A 774 2.28 34.06 -13.35
N LEU A 775 2.26 33.95 -14.67
CA LEU A 775 1.04 33.81 -15.48
C LEU A 775 0.34 32.45 -15.27
N LEU A 776 1.10 31.35 -15.27
CA LEU A 776 0.57 30.00 -14.96
C LEU A 776 -0.03 29.94 -13.55
N SER A 777 0.64 30.55 -12.58
CA SER A 777 0.21 30.66 -11.19
C SER A 777 -1.08 31.48 -11.05
N LEU A 778 -1.17 32.62 -11.74
CA LEU A 778 -2.40 33.43 -11.81
C LEU A 778 -3.58 32.62 -12.38
N GLN A 779 -3.39 31.93 -13.51
CA GLN A 779 -4.43 31.10 -14.13
C GLN A 779 -4.87 29.94 -13.22
N ARG A 780 -3.92 29.24 -12.59
CA ARG A 780 -4.20 28.19 -11.58
C ARG A 780 -5.01 28.75 -10.42
N GLY A 781 -4.66 29.95 -9.93
CA GLY A 781 -5.35 30.63 -8.84
C GLY A 781 -6.81 30.96 -9.18
N VAL A 782 -7.04 31.63 -10.32
CA VAL A 782 -8.42 31.93 -10.79
C VAL A 782 -9.24 30.64 -10.93
N LEU A 783 -8.66 29.57 -11.48
CA LEU A 783 -9.34 28.27 -11.58
C LEU A 783 -9.64 27.63 -10.21
N GLN A 784 -8.77 27.78 -9.20
CA GLN A 784 -9.06 27.34 -7.83
C GLN A 784 -10.21 28.15 -7.21
N GLY A 785 -10.25 29.47 -7.41
CA GLY A 785 -11.35 30.32 -6.93
C GLY A 785 -12.70 30.02 -7.60
N LEU A 786 -12.67 29.69 -8.90
CA LEU A 786 -13.82 29.15 -9.65
C LEU A 786 -14.14 27.68 -9.31
N HIS A 787 -13.53 27.11 -8.27
CA HIS A 787 -13.70 25.71 -7.82
C HIS A 787 -13.38 24.65 -8.90
N ALA A 788 -12.67 25.04 -9.96
CA ALA A 788 -12.32 24.24 -11.11
C ALA A 788 -11.00 23.46 -10.89
N TYR A 789 -10.95 22.66 -9.83
CA TYR A 789 -9.77 21.89 -9.42
C TYR A 789 -9.28 20.88 -10.48
N GLY A 790 -10.17 20.34 -11.32
CA GLY A 790 -9.83 19.35 -12.37
C GLY A 790 -8.88 19.88 -13.46
N PRO A 791 -9.12 21.07 -14.06
CA PRO A 791 -8.12 21.81 -14.83
C PRO A 791 -6.78 22.00 -14.11
N VAL A 792 -6.79 22.42 -12.84
CA VAL A 792 -5.57 22.71 -12.06
C VAL A 792 -4.74 21.44 -11.85
N ALA A 793 -5.36 20.35 -11.39
CA ALA A 793 -4.73 19.05 -11.21
C ALA A 793 -4.10 18.51 -12.52
N ARG A 794 -4.81 18.63 -13.65
CA ARG A 794 -4.26 18.26 -14.96
C ARG A 794 -3.09 19.14 -15.38
N SER A 795 -3.08 20.43 -15.03
CA SER A 795 -1.97 21.33 -15.36
C SER A 795 -0.68 20.98 -14.60
N LEU A 796 -0.75 20.41 -13.41
CA LEU A 796 0.43 19.95 -12.66
C LEU A 796 1.07 18.72 -13.34
N VAL A 797 0.25 17.75 -13.74
CA VAL A 797 0.71 16.56 -14.45
C VAL A 797 1.22 16.90 -15.85
N LEU A 798 0.54 17.81 -16.57
CA LEU A 798 0.99 18.29 -17.88
C LEU A 798 2.33 19.03 -17.80
N GLU A 799 2.55 19.83 -16.75
CA GLU A 799 3.84 20.48 -16.51
C GLU A 799 4.96 19.47 -16.27
N ALA A 800 4.73 18.48 -15.39
CA ALA A 800 5.74 17.48 -15.06
C ALA A 800 6.07 16.55 -16.24
N VAL A 801 5.05 15.99 -16.90
CA VAL A 801 5.23 15.13 -18.08
C VAL A 801 5.79 15.93 -19.25
N GLY A 802 5.32 17.16 -19.45
CA GLY A 802 5.82 18.04 -20.49
C GLY A 802 7.30 18.33 -20.32
N ARG A 803 7.74 18.77 -19.13
CA ARG A 803 9.16 19.06 -18.84
C ARG A 803 10.05 17.82 -19.03
N LEU A 804 9.55 16.64 -18.66
CA LEU A 804 10.22 15.37 -18.93
C LEU A 804 10.40 15.14 -20.43
N VAL A 805 9.34 15.26 -21.23
CA VAL A 805 9.40 14.98 -22.68
C VAL A 805 10.19 16.06 -23.44
N THR A 806 9.94 17.35 -23.19
CA THR A 806 10.61 18.45 -23.90
C THR A 806 12.07 18.57 -23.51
N GLY A 807 12.41 18.48 -22.22
CA GLY A 807 13.79 18.54 -21.74
C GLY A 807 14.62 17.39 -22.28
N VAL A 808 14.14 16.15 -22.18
CA VAL A 808 14.84 14.97 -22.72
C VAL A 808 14.97 15.03 -24.24
N LEU A 809 13.93 15.46 -24.97
CA LEU A 809 14.00 15.62 -26.43
C LEU A 809 15.07 16.64 -26.83
N LEU A 810 15.13 17.80 -26.17
CA LEU A 810 16.14 18.82 -26.48
C LEU A 810 17.57 18.38 -26.11
N VAL A 811 17.75 17.62 -25.02
CA VAL A 811 19.04 16.99 -24.69
C VAL A 811 19.47 15.99 -25.77
N LEU A 812 18.57 15.12 -26.22
CA LEU A 812 18.83 14.14 -27.29
C LEU A 812 19.07 14.80 -28.66
N LEU A 813 18.58 16.02 -28.88
CA LEU A 813 18.89 16.86 -30.04
C LEU A 813 20.19 17.66 -29.89
N GLY A 814 21.02 17.37 -28.87
CA GLY A 814 22.34 17.95 -28.69
C GLY A 814 22.38 19.28 -27.94
N ALA A 815 21.26 19.80 -27.43
CA ALA A 815 21.23 21.10 -26.74
C ALA A 815 21.70 21.03 -25.26
N GLY A 816 22.11 19.86 -24.75
CA GLY A 816 22.74 19.69 -23.44
C GLY A 816 21.94 20.28 -22.27
N VAL A 817 22.65 20.90 -21.30
CA VAL A 817 22.06 21.58 -20.14
C VAL A 817 21.04 22.65 -20.54
N ALA A 818 21.33 23.42 -21.60
CA ALA A 818 20.39 24.42 -22.11
C ALA A 818 19.09 23.78 -22.60
N GLY A 819 19.16 22.65 -23.32
CA GLY A 819 17.99 21.87 -23.72
C GLY A 819 17.17 21.36 -22.54
N ALA A 820 17.84 20.79 -21.53
CA ALA A 820 17.20 20.29 -20.31
C ALA A 820 16.45 21.41 -19.56
N PHE A 821 17.01 22.63 -19.48
CA PHE A 821 16.33 23.76 -18.87
C PHE A 821 15.21 24.33 -19.75
N LEU A 822 15.48 24.58 -21.04
CA LEU A 822 14.55 25.22 -22.00
C LEU A 822 13.26 24.43 -22.26
N GLY A 823 13.26 23.11 -22.01
CA GLY A 823 12.02 22.32 -21.94
C GLY A 823 10.99 22.89 -20.94
N THR A 824 11.46 23.53 -19.86
CA THR A 824 10.62 24.13 -18.82
C THR A 824 9.78 25.32 -19.30
N PRO A 825 10.33 26.44 -19.81
CA PRO A 825 9.52 27.54 -20.36
C PRO A 825 8.62 27.09 -21.51
N LEU A 826 9.09 26.19 -22.39
CA LEU A 826 8.28 25.64 -23.48
C LEU A 826 7.02 24.93 -22.95
N THR A 827 7.19 24.04 -21.97
CA THR A 827 6.06 23.34 -21.34
C THR A 827 5.16 24.27 -20.53
N ILE A 828 5.70 25.27 -19.84
CA ILE A 828 4.89 26.27 -19.13
C ILE A 828 4.05 27.07 -20.13
N ALA A 829 4.61 27.51 -21.27
CA ALA A 829 3.87 28.22 -22.31
C ALA A 829 2.73 27.36 -22.90
N ILE A 830 2.99 26.08 -23.21
CA ILE A 830 1.96 25.13 -23.66
C ILE A 830 0.84 24.97 -22.59
N THR A 831 1.22 24.87 -21.32
CA THR A 831 0.28 24.73 -20.20
C THR A 831 -0.55 25.99 -19.99
N VAL A 832 0.05 27.18 -20.14
CA VAL A 832 -0.61 28.49 -20.10
C VAL A 832 -1.63 28.63 -21.23
N GLY A 833 -1.31 28.17 -22.45
CA GLY A 833 -2.25 28.14 -23.56
C GLY A 833 -3.42 27.17 -23.33
N ALA A 834 -3.14 25.97 -22.82
CA ALA A 834 -4.16 24.96 -22.49
C ALA A 834 -5.10 25.43 -21.36
N LEU A 835 -4.58 26.10 -20.33
CA LEU A 835 -5.39 26.69 -19.27
C LEU A 835 -6.15 27.93 -19.75
N TRP A 836 -5.56 28.76 -20.63
CA TRP A 836 -6.27 29.89 -21.24
C TRP A 836 -7.55 29.44 -21.95
N LEU A 837 -7.44 28.42 -22.82
CA LEU A 837 -8.59 27.82 -23.50
C LEU A 837 -9.61 27.20 -22.52
N ALA A 838 -9.15 26.64 -21.40
CA ALA A 838 -10.02 26.08 -20.37
C ALA A 838 -10.73 27.14 -19.51
N ILE A 839 -10.17 28.35 -19.39
CA ILE A 839 -10.77 29.49 -18.69
C ILE A 839 -11.73 30.24 -19.61
N GLU A 840 -11.30 30.58 -20.84
CA GLU A 840 -12.15 31.29 -21.81
C GLU A 840 -13.46 30.55 -22.06
N ARG A 841 -13.42 29.22 -22.29
CA ARG A 841 -14.63 28.39 -22.45
C ARG A 841 -15.59 28.50 -21.26
N ARG A 842 -15.08 28.57 -20.03
CA ARG A 842 -15.88 28.69 -18.80
C ARG A 842 -16.44 30.09 -18.54
N LEU A 843 -15.83 31.11 -19.14
CA LEU A 843 -16.27 32.51 -19.06
C LEU A 843 -17.00 32.95 -20.34
N SER A 844 -17.38 32.00 -21.21
CA SER A 844 -18.12 32.25 -22.45
C SER A 844 -19.50 31.56 -22.53
N ASP A 845 -19.86 30.72 -21.55
CA ASP A 845 -21.08 29.89 -21.62
C ASP A 845 -22.39 30.69 -21.41
N ASP A 846 -22.35 31.93 -20.92
CA ASP A 846 -23.54 32.77 -20.75
C ASP A 846 -23.84 33.60 -22.00
N ARG A 847 -24.90 33.22 -22.74
CA ARG A 847 -25.52 34.05 -23.79
C ARG A 847 -26.56 35.05 -23.25
N ALA A 848 -26.69 35.20 -21.93
CA ALA A 848 -27.87 35.76 -21.27
C ALA A 848 -27.58 36.94 -20.32
N ALA A 849 -26.92 38.00 -20.80
CA ALA A 849 -27.02 39.35 -20.22
C ALA A 849 -26.41 40.41 -21.16
N ALA A 850 -27.23 41.07 -21.99
CA ALA A 850 -26.83 42.27 -22.72
C ALA A 850 -27.02 43.52 -21.84
N THR A 851 -26.22 43.66 -20.77
CA THR A 851 -26.14 44.90 -19.98
C THR A 851 -25.16 45.89 -20.63
N PRO A 852 -25.44 47.21 -20.62
CA PRO A 852 -24.62 48.21 -21.30
C PRO A 852 -23.24 48.35 -20.66
N ALA A 853 -22.27 48.81 -21.45
CA ALA A 853 -20.90 48.99 -21.01
C ALA A 853 -20.78 50.05 -19.90
N VAL A 854 -20.32 49.64 -18.72
CA VAL A 854 -19.85 50.57 -17.67
C VAL A 854 -18.46 51.08 -18.09
N PRO A 855 -18.23 52.40 -18.21
CA PRO A 855 -16.94 52.94 -18.63
C PRO A 855 -15.78 52.66 -17.66
N ASP A 856 -14.56 52.77 -18.17
CA ASP A 856 -13.31 52.48 -17.46
C ASP A 856 -13.08 53.29 -16.17
N ALA A 857 -12.53 52.62 -15.15
CA ALA A 857 -11.36 53.04 -14.37
C ALA A 857 -11.32 52.33 -13.00
N GLN A 858 -12.43 52.34 -12.25
CA GLN A 858 -12.41 52.07 -10.81
C GLN A 858 -12.37 50.58 -10.42
N ALA A 859 -12.91 49.69 -11.27
CA ALA A 859 -13.12 48.28 -10.91
C ALA A 859 -11.93 47.35 -11.21
N ILE A 860 -10.99 47.76 -12.07
CA ILE A 860 -9.79 46.96 -12.40
C ILE A 860 -8.78 47.10 -11.26
N ARG A 861 -8.79 46.15 -10.30
CA ARG A 861 -7.71 46.03 -9.31
C ARG A 861 -6.37 45.90 -10.05
N THR A 862 -5.38 46.69 -9.68
CA THR A 862 -4.02 46.55 -10.22
C THR A 862 -3.35 45.29 -9.66
N LEU A 863 -2.64 44.55 -10.51
CA LEU A 863 -1.91 43.34 -10.12
C LEU A 863 -0.98 43.58 -8.92
N GLY A 864 -0.36 44.78 -8.85
CA GLY A 864 0.45 45.21 -7.71
C GLY A 864 -0.30 45.24 -6.37
N ARG A 865 -1.60 45.58 -6.33
CA ARG A 865 -2.42 45.53 -5.09
C ARG A 865 -2.69 44.07 -4.64
N LEU A 866 -2.83 43.16 -5.60
CA LEU A 866 -3.00 41.73 -5.32
C LEU A 866 -1.71 41.11 -4.77
N VAL A 867 -0.55 41.55 -5.25
CA VAL A 867 0.78 41.16 -4.73
C VAL A 867 1.05 41.80 -3.36
N SER A 868 0.77 43.10 -3.17
CA SER A 868 1.12 43.82 -1.93
C SER A 868 0.38 43.30 -0.69
N GLY A 869 -0.82 42.73 -0.86
CA GLY A 869 -1.55 42.06 0.22
C GLY A 869 -0.89 40.75 0.72
N GLY A 870 0.10 40.22 0.00
CA GLY A 870 0.76 38.94 0.26
C GLY A 870 2.24 39.02 0.65
N TRP A 871 2.79 40.19 1.00
CA TRP A 871 4.23 40.35 1.18
C TRP A 871 4.85 39.42 2.24
N VAL A 872 4.13 39.10 3.32
CA VAL A 872 4.59 38.21 4.40
C VAL A 872 4.84 36.77 3.89
N PRO A 873 3.87 36.07 3.26
CA PRO A 873 4.14 34.77 2.65
C PRO A 873 5.14 34.86 1.48
N ILE A 874 5.15 35.93 0.67
CA ILE A 874 6.17 36.09 -0.39
C ILE A 874 7.58 36.04 0.22
N PHE A 875 7.87 36.90 1.20
CA PHE A 875 9.20 37.01 1.77
C PHE A 875 9.57 35.77 2.62
N GLY A 876 8.62 35.22 3.38
CA GLY A 876 8.84 34.03 4.20
C GLY A 876 9.12 32.77 3.38
N LEU A 877 8.43 32.60 2.24
CA LEU A 877 8.71 31.50 1.31
C LEU A 877 9.96 31.76 0.47
N LEU A 878 10.32 33.01 0.20
CA LEU A 878 11.54 33.36 -0.55
C LEU A 878 12.78 32.96 0.25
N LEU A 879 12.80 33.31 1.54
CA LEU A 879 13.88 32.91 2.44
C LEU A 879 13.97 31.39 2.59
N LEU A 880 12.85 30.68 2.66
CA LEU A 880 12.86 29.20 2.64
C LEU A 880 13.36 28.63 1.29
N ALA A 881 13.05 29.26 0.17
CA ALA A 881 13.53 28.81 -1.15
C ALA A 881 15.04 29.09 -1.35
N VAL A 882 15.58 30.16 -0.74
CA VAL A 882 17.03 30.38 -0.62
C VAL A 882 17.65 29.27 0.23
N LEU A 883 17.18 29.06 1.47
CA LEU A 883 17.63 27.99 2.37
C LEU A 883 17.50 26.56 1.77
N GLN A 884 16.66 26.40 0.74
CA GLN A 884 16.46 25.12 0.05
C GLN A 884 17.42 24.89 -1.13
N ASN A 885 18.02 25.94 -1.72
CA ASN A 885 18.70 25.83 -3.01
C ASN A 885 20.02 26.60 -3.13
N VAL A 886 20.32 27.52 -2.21
CA VAL A 886 21.57 28.31 -2.24
C VAL A 886 22.79 27.42 -2.00
N ASP A 887 22.60 26.31 -1.28
CA ASP A 887 23.58 25.25 -1.05
C ASP A 887 24.16 24.70 -2.37
N VAL A 888 23.30 24.32 -3.32
CA VAL A 888 23.71 23.77 -4.62
C VAL A 888 24.31 24.83 -5.54
N ILE A 889 23.90 26.10 -5.39
CA ILE A 889 24.44 27.20 -6.19
C ILE A 889 25.86 27.55 -5.73
N ILE A 890 26.11 27.67 -4.42
CA ILE A 890 27.45 27.93 -3.88
C ILE A 890 28.36 26.71 -4.08
N ALA A 891 27.84 25.50 -3.97
CA ALA A 891 28.60 24.28 -4.29
C ALA A 891 29.12 24.22 -5.73
N ARG A 892 28.52 24.97 -6.67
CA ARG A 892 29.00 25.09 -8.07
C ARG A 892 30.08 26.18 -8.24
N HIS A 893 30.24 27.09 -7.29
CA HIS A 893 31.35 28.05 -7.25
C HIS A 893 32.56 27.50 -6.49
N GLU A 894 32.32 26.87 -5.34
CA GLU A 894 33.38 26.51 -4.38
C GLU A 894 33.91 25.07 -4.49
N LEU A 895 33.26 24.18 -5.27
CA LEU A 895 33.70 22.79 -5.47
C LEU A 895 34.06 22.51 -6.92
N ASP A 896 35.03 21.62 -7.14
CA ASP A 896 35.37 21.07 -8.45
C ASP A 896 34.11 20.51 -9.16
N ALA A 897 34.07 20.59 -10.49
CA ALA A 897 32.91 20.23 -11.31
C ALA A 897 32.24 18.90 -10.94
N ASP A 898 33.02 17.83 -10.78
CA ASP A 898 32.54 16.50 -10.40
C ASP A 898 31.98 16.47 -8.96
N ARG A 899 32.65 17.16 -8.03
CA ARG A 899 32.24 17.26 -6.62
C ARG A 899 30.95 18.07 -6.46
N ALA A 900 30.81 19.14 -7.24
CA ALA A 900 29.56 19.91 -7.35
C ALA A 900 28.41 19.05 -7.89
N GLY A 901 28.68 18.23 -8.92
CA GLY A 901 27.72 17.27 -9.46
C GLY A 901 27.29 16.21 -8.44
N ALA A 902 28.25 15.57 -7.76
CA ALA A 902 27.99 14.59 -6.72
C ALA A 902 27.23 15.18 -5.52
N TYR A 903 27.57 16.40 -5.10
CA TYR A 903 26.83 17.16 -4.08
C TYR A 903 25.38 17.41 -4.51
N ALA A 904 25.17 17.91 -5.75
CA ALA A 904 23.84 18.20 -6.27
C ALA A 904 22.94 16.96 -6.33
N ILE A 905 23.50 15.80 -6.72
CA ILE A 905 22.80 14.50 -6.72
C ILE A 905 22.34 14.12 -5.30
N ALA A 906 23.24 14.18 -4.31
CA ALA A 906 22.92 13.86 -2.91
C ALA A 906 21.91 14.85 -2.31
N ALA A 907 22.07 16.15 -2.58
CA ALA A 907 21.17 17.21 -2.13
C ALA A 907 19.76 17.03 -2.70
N VAL A 908 19.61 16.64 -3.97
CA VAL A 908 18.29 16.44 -4.59
C VAL A 908 17.63 15.14 -4.15
N ALA A 909 18.39 14.08 -3.88
CA ALA A 909 17.89 12.89 -3.20
C ALA A 909 17.36 13.21 -1.79
N ALA A 910 18.09 14.03 -1.01
CA ALA A 910 17.67 14.51 0.31
C ALA A 910 16.43 15.43 0.27
N LYS A 911 16.32 16.32 -0.73
CA LYS A 911 15.18 17.24 -0.93
C LYS A 911 13.83 16.53 -1.15
N SER A 912 13.83 15.23 -1.41
CA SER A 912 12.60 14.39 -1.48
C SER A 912 11.75 14.45 -0.20
N VAL A 913 12.36 14.60 0.99
CA VAL A 913 11.64 14.75 2.27
C VAL A 913 10.88 16.09 2.34
N VAL A 914 11.43 17.15 1.75
CA VAL A 914 10.79 18.48 1.70
C VAL A 914 9.50 18.43 0.88
N TRP A 915 9.46 17.65 -0.20
CA TRP A 915 8.26 17.49 -1.03
C TRP A 915 7.07 16.88 -0.27
N VAL A 916 7.35 16.01 0.72
CA VAL A 916 6.32 15.46 1.63
C VAL A 916 5.79 16.56 2.54
N ALA A 917 6.67 17.38 3.12
CA ALA A 917 6.28 18.52 3.94
C ALA A 917 5.49 19.58 3.16
N ILE A 918 5.82 19.84 1.89
CA ILE A 918 5.02 20.71 1.00
C ILE A 918 3.61 20.14 0.85
N GLY A 919 3.47 18.83 0.58
CA GLY A 919 2.16 18.17 0.49
C GLY A 919 1.33 18.28 1.78
N VAL A 920 1.97 18.09 2.95
CA VAL A 920 1.32 18.24 4.27
C VAL A 920 0.97 19.71 4.58
N GLY A 921 1.82 20.66 4.15
CA GLY A 921 1.64 22.10 4.35
C GLY A 921 0.36 22.64 3.70
N LEU A 922 -0.01 22.11 2.53
CA LEU A 922 -1.25 22.45 1.81
C LEU A 922 -2.52 22.14 2.61
N GLN A 923 -2.49 21.16 3.52
CA GLN A 923 -3.60 20.91 4.46
C GLN A 923 -3.43 21.70 5.77
N LEU A 924 -2.21 21.77 6.30
CA LEU A 924 -1.88 22.44 7.57
C LEU A 924 -2.38 23.90 7.57
N LEU A 925 -2.06 24.67 6.53
CA LEU A 925 -2.35 26.10 6.45
C LEU A 925 -3.88 26.37 6.55
N PRO A 926 -4.76 25.73 5.76
CA PRO A 926 -6.22 25.81 5.95
C PRO A 926 -6.72 25.32 7.31
N ASP A 927 -6.24 24.18 7.81
CA ASP A 927 -6.72 23.60 9.08
C ASP A 927 -6.37 24.49 10.29
N ALA A 928 -5.13 24.99 10.36
CA ALA A 928 -4.70 25.92 11.39
C ALA A 928 -5.45 27.27 11.29
N THR A 929 -5.69 27.76 10.07
CA THR A 929 -6.46 29.01 9.85
C THR A 929 -7.90 28.87 10.34
N ARG A 930 -8.57 27.76 10.02
CA ARG A 930 -9.95 27.48 10.48
C ARG A 930 -10.05 27.44 12.00
N ARG A 931 -9.15 26.69 12.66
CA ARG A 931 -9.13 26.59 14.13
C ARG A 931 -8.88 27.94 14.79
N HIS A 932 -7.90 28.69 14.30
CA HIS A 932 -7.59 30.00 14.84
C HIS A 932 -8.76 30.99 14.68
N ALA A 933 -9.47 30.94 13.55
CA ALA A 933 -10.68 31.75 13.33
C ALA A 933 -11.87 31.33 14.23
N ALA A 934 -11.97 30.05 14.59
CA ALA A 934 -12.96 29.53 15.53
C ALA A 934 -12.58 29.76 17.02
N GLY A 935 -11.39 30.28 17.30
CA GLY A 935 -10.87 30.43 18.67
C GLY A 935 -10.32 29.14 19.29
N GLU A 936 -10.27 28.03 18.55
CA GLU A 936 -9.65 26.78 18.97
C GLU A 936 -8.12 26.88 19.01
N ASP A 937 -7.48 26.00 19.80
CA ASP A 937 -6.02 25.81 19.75
C ASP A 937 -5.61 25.15 18.41
N PRO A 938 -4.77 25.83 17.58
CA PRO A 938 -4.30 25.30 16.31
C PRO A 938 -3.03 24.44 16.46
N ARG A 939 -2.35 24.44 17.62
CA ARG A 939 -1.10 23.68 17.85
C ARG A 939 -1.22 22.17 17.55
N PRO A 940 -2.35 21.47 17.84
CA PRO A 940 -2.51 20.06 17.48
C PRO A 940 -2.44 19.78 15.97
N VAL A 941 -2.70 20.77 15.11
CA VAL A 941 -2.53 20.64 13.65
C VAL A 941 -1.05 20.57 13.30
N LEU A 942 -0.24 21.51 13.81
CA LEU A 942 1.22 21.51 13.63
C LEU A 942 1.84 20.22 14.17
N VAL A 943 1.47 19.80 15.38
CA VAL A 943 1.97 18.53 15.97
C VAL A 943 1.64 17.34 15.07
N ARG A 944 0.40 17.21 14.59
CA ARG A 944 0.01 16.13 13.66
C ARG A 944 0.83 16.16 12.37
N SER A 945 1.03 17.33 11.77
CA SER A 945 1.84 17.49 10.56
C SER A 945 3.30 17.13 10.77
N LEU A 946 3.88 17.48 11.92
CA LEU A 946 5.24 17.07 12.30
C LEU A 946 5.33 15.55 12.55
N THR A 947 4.32 14.93 13.16
CA THR A 947 4.26 13.45 13.29
C THR A 947 4.22 12.76 11.93
N VAL A 948 3.46 13.28 10.95
CA VAL A 948 3.43 12.75 9.58
C VAL A 948 4.79 12.91 8.90
N LEU A 949 5.45 14.07 9.05
CA LEU A 949 6.80 14.29 8.53
C LEU A 949 7.80 13.27 9.12
N VAL A 950 7.83 13.11 10.45
CA VAL A 950 8.74 12.15 11.11
C VAL A 950 8.46 10.70 10.67
N ALA A 951 7.19 10.32 10.51
CA ALA A 951 6.80 8.98 10.07
C ALA A 951 7.28 8.63 8.65
N VAL A 952 7.50 9.63 7.78
CA VAL A 952 8.03 9.43 6.41
C VAL A 952 9.55 9.68 6.35
N ALA A 953 10.06 10.66 7.10
CA ALA A 953 11.48 11.00 7.14
C ALA A 953 12.32 9.91 7.82
N ALA A 954 11.87 9.35 8.96
CA ALA A 954 12.68 8.36 9.69
C ALA A 954 13.00 7.09 8.87
N PRO A 955 12.06 6.50 8.09
CA PRO A 955 12.40 5.43 7.13
C PRO A 955 13.36 5.88 6.02
N ALA A 956 13.21 7.10 5.49
CA ALA A 956 14.10 7.61 4.44
C ALA A 956 15.53 7.81 4.95
N LEU A 957 15.70 8.45 6.12
CA LEU A 957 16.98 8.62 6.80
C LEU A 957 17.63 7.27 7.16
N LEU A 958 16.85 6.27 7.55
CA LEU A 958 17.36 4.92 7.79
C LEU A 958 17.86 4.26 6.50
N ILE A 959 17.21 4.48 5.36
CA ILE A 959 17.70 4.01 4.05
C ILE A 959 19.00 4.74 3.66
N PHE A 960 19.05 6.07 3.85
CA PHE A 960 20.25 6.88 3.59
C PHE A 960 21.42 6.48 4.50
N ALA A 961 21.17 6.01 5.72
CA ALA A 961 22.20 5.54 6.64
C ALA A 961 22.66 4.09 6.38
N LEU A 962 21.80 3.22 5.83
CA LEU A 962 22.10 1.79 5.63
C LEU A 962 22.66 1.45 4.24
N VAL A 963 22.25 2.17 3.19
CA VAL A 963 22.55 1.83 1.79
C VAL A 963 22.73 3.07 0.87
N PRO A 964 23.50 4.11 1.26
CA PRO A 964 23.62 5.35 0.48
C PRO A 964 24.20 5.13 -0.92
N GLU A 965 25.36 4.46 -1.04
CA GLU A 965 26.00 4.11 -2.32
C GLU A 965 25.03 3.41 -3.27
N LEU A 966 24.34 2.36 -2.77
CA LEU A 966 23.43 1.55 -3.58
C LEU A 966 22.21 2.35 -4.03
N LEU A 967 21.70 3.27 -3.19
CA LEU A 967 20.57 4.13 -3.55
C LEU A 967 20.97 5.09 -4.69
N LEU A 968 22.10 5.79 -4.54
CA LEU A 968 22.55 6.77 -5.54
C LEU A 968 23.01 6.07 -6.83
N THR A 969 23.72 4.93 -6.73
CA THR A 969 24.12 4.12 -7.89
C THR A 969 22.92 3.59 -8.67
N LEU A 970 21.88 3.10 -7.98
CA LEU A 970 20.68 2.57 -8.63
C LEU A 970 19.86 3.68 -9.30
N ALA A 971 19.79 4.87 -8.69
CA ALA A 971 19.08 6.01 -9.23
C ALA A 971 19.86 6.69 -10.38
N PHE A 972 21.03 7.24 -10.09
CA PHE A 972 21.72 8.20 -10.96
C PHE A 972 22.83 7.58 -11.82
N GLY A 973 23.50 6.52 -11.34
CA GLY A 973 24.63 5.89 -12.01
C GLY A 973 25.86 5.77 -11.10
N PRO A 974 26.96 5.13 -11.54
CA PRO A 974 28.16 4.91 -10.72
C PRO A 974 28.69 6.21 -10.11
N ASP A 975 28.78 7.25 -10.93
CA ASP A 975 29.30 8.59 -10.62
C ASP A 975 28.44 9.33 -9.56
N GLY A 976 27.21 8.85 -9.31
CA GLY A 976 26.38 9.32 -8.21
C GLY A 976 26.81 8.78 -6.83
N ALA A 977 27.67 7.77 -6.76
CA ALA A 977 28.13 7.18 -5.50
C ALA A 977 29.01 8.15 -4.68
N ASP A 978 29.72 9.07 -5.32
CA ASP A 978 30.62 10.03 -4.65
C ASP A 978 29.87 11.03 -3.74
N GLY A 979 28.54 11.14 -3.90
CA GLY A 979 27.66 11.90 -2.99
C GLY A 979 27.21 11.12 -1.74
N ALA A 980 27.56 9.84 -1.59
CA ALA A 980 27.03 8.95 -0.57
C ALA A 980 27.30 9.43 0.88
N ASP A 981 28.52 9.88 1.16
CA ASP A 981 28.91 10.33 2.51
C ASP A 981 28.15 11.59 2.96
N ALA A 982 27.75 12.43 2.02
CA ALA A 982 26.95 13.64 2.30
C ALA A 982 25.44 13.36 2.40
N LEU A 983 24.94 12.28 1.79
CA LEU A 983 23.50 12.00 1.67
C LEU A 983 22.77 11.97 3.02
N LEU A 984 23.36 11.37 4.05
CA LEU A 984 22.74 11.30 5.38
C LEU A 984 22.68 12.68 6.05
N LEU A 985 23.77 13.46 5.98
CA LEU A 985 23.84 14.81 6.55
C LEU A 985 22.82 15.74 5.88
N LEU A 986 22.79 15.73 4.54
CA LEU A 986 21.83 16.48 3.73
C LEU A 986 20.40 16.00 3.97
N GLY A 987 20.19 14.69 4.14
CA GLY A 987 18.89 14.13 4.53
C GLY A 987 18.36 14.71 5.84
N VAL A 988 19.21 14.79 6.88
CA VAL A 988 18.84 15.40 8.15
C VAL A 988 18.62 16.92 8.00
N ALA A 989 19.50 17.62 7.27
CA ALA A 989 19.36 19.06 7.00
C ALA A 989 18.03 19.39 6.29
N MET A 990 17.69 18.65 5.25
CA MET A 990 16.44 18.79 4.50
C MET A 990 15.22 18.37 5.32
N THR A 991 15.37 17.44 6.28
CA THR A 991 14.31 17.11 7.25
C THR A 991 14.09 18.27 8.24
N LEU A 992 15.14 18.96 8.66
CA LEU A 992 15.04 20.15 9.53
C LEU A 992 14.44 21.35 8.78
N LEU A 993 14.84 21.58 7.52
CA LEU A 993 14.20 22.56 6.64
C LEU A 993 12.71 22.24 6.41
N ALA A 994 12.34 20.97 6.31
CA ALA A 994 10.95 20.52 6.23
C ALA A 994 10.15 20.83 7.53
N VAL A 995 10.76 20.69 8.71
CA VAL A 995 10.19 21.16 10.00
C VAL A 995 10.03 22.68 10.00
N ALA A 996 11.04 23.41 9.52
CA ALA A 996 10.98 24.87 9.41
C ALA A 996 9.85 25.33 8.49
N TYR A 997 9.72 24.73 7.31
CA TYR A 997 8.64 24.97 6.35
C TYR A 997 7.25 24.76 6.96
N LEU A 998 6.99 23.61 7.61
CA LEU A 998 5.69 23.33 8.23
C LEU A 998 5.35 24.33 9.35
N THR A 999 6.36 24.74 10.13
CA THR A 999 6.20 25.74 11.18
C THR A 999 5.95 27.14 10.59
N VAL A 1000 6.57 27.49 9.47
CA VAL A 1000 6.29 28.73 8.74
C VAL A 1000 4.87 28.74 8.17
N GLN A 1001 4.39 27.64 7.58
CA GLN A 1001 2.98 27.51 7.16
C GLN A 1001 2.01 27.69 8.33
N TYR A 1002 2.34 27.14 9.51
CA TYR A 1002 1.58 27.38 10.75
C TYR A 1002 1.59 28.85 11.16
N MET A 1003 2.74 29.52 11.15
CA MET A 1003 2.85 30.93 11.52
C MET A 1003 2.17 31.87 10.51
N LEU A 1004 2.13 31.50 9.24
CA LEU A 1004 1.35 32.19 8.20
C LEU A 1004 -0.16 32.07 8.43
N ALA A 1005 -0.66 30.90 8.86
CA ALA A 1005 -2.07 30.74 9.28
C ALA A 1005 -2.44 31.69 10.44
N LEU A 1006 -1.50 31.92 11.36
CA LEU A 1006 -1.65 32.85 12.50
C LEU A 1006 -1.29 34.31 12.17
N ARG A 1007 -0.97 34.62 10.91
CA ARG A 1007 -0.54 35.95 10.43
C ARG A 1007 0.65 36.55 11.20
N ALA A 1008 1.52 35.70 11.76
CA ALA A 1008 2.72 36.16 12.47
C ALA A 1008 3.83 36.56 11.48
N THR A 1009 4.61 37.59 11.83
CA THR A 1009 5.69 38.12 10.97
C THR A 1009 7.09 37.95 11.57
N ARG A 1010 7.20 37.68 12.87
CA ARG A 1010 8.48 37.63 13.61
C ARG A 1010 9.48 36.59 13.07
N PHE A 1011 8.99 35.56 12.38
CA PHE A 1011 9.84 34.49 11.83
C PHE A 1011 10.68 34.96 10.63
N LEU A 1012 10.26 36.03 9.94
CA LEU A 1012 10.99 36.57 8.80
C LEU A 1012 12.41 37.00 9.19
N TRP A 1013 12.58 37.58 10.38
CA TRP A 1013 13.91 37.96 10.90
C TRP A 1013 14.79 36.75 11.19
N VAL A 1014 14.23 35.68 11.75
CA VAL A 1014 14.96 34.43 12.02
C VAL A 1014 15.44 33.81 10.71
N LEU A 1015 14.54 33.67 9.72
CA LEU A 1015 14.91 33.13 8.41
C LEU A 1015 15.89 34.03 7.66
N ALA A 1016 15.76 35.36 7.76
CA ALA A 1016 16.64 36.30 7.06
C ALA A 1016 18.08 36.25 7.60
N VAL A 1017 18.24 36.24 8.93
CA VAL A 1017 19.57 36.10 9.56
C VAL A 1017 20.19 34.75 9.21
N VAL A 1018 19.43 33.65 9.24
CA VAL A 1018 19.97 32.32 8.94
C VAL A 1018 20.28 32.14 7.45
N ALA A 1019 19.48 32.69 6.53
CA ALA A 1019 19.75 32.65 5.09
C ALA A 1019 20.99 33.47 4.70
N VAL A 1020 21.19 34.64 5.32
CA VAL A 1020 22.42 35.43 5.14
C VAL A 1020 23.63 34.70 5.75
N ALA A 1021 23.46 34.05 6.90
CA ALA A 1021 24.53 33.26 7.51
C ALA A 1021 24.91 32.02 6.69
N GLU A 1022 23.96 31.34 6.04
CA GLU A 1022 24.25 30.20 5.14
C GLU A 1022 25.16 30.65 3.98
N VAL A 1023 24.77 31.73 3.29
CA VAL A 1023 25.57 32.32 2.22
C VAL A 1023 26.96 32.70 2.71
N LEU A 1024 27.04 33.48 3.80
CA LEU A 1024 28.33 33.99 4.29
C LEU A 1024 29.27 32.88 4.76
N VAL A 1025 28.78 31.81 5.40
CA VAL A 1025 29.66 30.74 5.90
C VAL A 1025 30.09 29.79 4.78
N LEU A 1026 29.24 29.52 3.78
CA LEU A 1026 29.62 28.65 2.65
C LEU A 1026 30.70 29.29 1.74
N PHE A 1027 30.93 30.59 1.81
CA PHE A 1027 32.01 31.33 1.10
C PHE A 1027 33.30 31.52 1.94
N THR A 1028 33.56 30.71 2.99
CA THR A 1028 34.72 30.91 3.90
C THR A 1028 35.95 30.03 3.67
N GLY A 1029 35.97 29.17 2.65
CA GLY A 1029 37.20 28.48 2.22
C GLY A 1029 36.96 27.12 1.54
N ASP A 1030 38.06 26.44 1.16
CA ASP A 1030 38.02 25.16 0.46
C ASP A 1030 37.35 24.06 1.30
N PHE A 1031 36.19 23.56 0.84
CA PHE A 1031 35.42 22.55 1.57
C PHE A 1031 35.36 21.20 0.83
N GLY A 1032 35.58 20.11 1.55
CA GLY A 1032 35.14 18.79 1.09
C GLY A 1032 33.62 18.66 1.17
N ILE A 1033 33.02 17.81 0.31
CA ILE A 1033 31.56 17.60 0.19
C ILE A 1033 30.89 17.37 1.57
N VAL A 1034 31.54 16.58 2.44
CA VAL A 1034 31.06 16.29 3.81
C VAL A 1034 31.11 17.51 4.73
N THR A 1035 32.14 18.34 4.62
CA THR A 1035 32.27 19.59 5.39
C THR A 1035 31.20 20.59 4.95
N PHE A 1036 31.01 20.76 3.64
CA PHE A 1036 29.97 21.61 3.05
C PHE A 1036 28.57 21.18 3.54
N ALA A 1037 28.25 19.88 3.44
CA ALA A 1037 27.00 19.31 3.96
C ALA A 1037 26.84 19.48 5.48
N SER A 1038 27.94 19.50 6.25
CA SER A 1038 27.92 19.74 7.70
C SER A 1038 27.60 21.20 8.06
N ILE A 1039 28.08 22.16 7.26
CA ILE A 1039 27.72 23.58 7.40
C ILE A 1039 26.21 23.76 7.16
N VAL A 1040 25.71 23.24 6.03
CA VAL A 1040 24.27 23.27 5.69
C VAL A 1040 23.44 22.64 6.82
N LEU A 1041 23.85 21.48 7.35
CA LEU A 1041 23.18 20.87 8.50
C LEU A 1041 23.14 21.79 9.73
N GLY A 1042 24.26 22.44 10.08
CA GLY A 1042 24.33 23.39 11.19
C GLY A 1042 23.38 24.59 11.01
N VAL A 1043 23.33 25.15 9.80
CA VAL A 1043 22.39 26.22 9.42
C VAL A 1043 20.94 25.75 9.58
N GLN A 1044 20.58 24.60 9.01
CA GLN A 1044 19.20 24.12 9.06
C GLN A 1044 18.75 23.71 10.49
N VAL A 1045 19.67 23.31 11.37
CA VAL A 1045 19.40 23.18 12.82
C VAL A 1045 18.99 24.54 13.42
N LEU A 1046 19.74 25.63 13.14
CA LEU A 1046 19.43 26.97 13.64
C LEU A 1046 18.10 27.50 13.08
N ALA A 1047 17.84 27.32 11.78
CA ALA A 1047 16.58 27.67 11.15
C ALA A 1047 15.40 26.97 11.84
N ALA A 1048 15.44 25.63 11.91
CA ALA A 1048 14.37 24.81 12.46
C ALA A 1048 14.12 25.09 13.95
N ALA A 1049 15.17 25.15 14.77
CA ALA A 1049 15.05 25.45 16.20
C ALA A 1049 14.49 26.85 16.45
N GLY A 1050 14.98 27.86 15.72
CA GLY A 1050 14.53 29.24 15.85
C GLY A 1050 13.06 29.43 15.48
N VAL A 1051 12.61 28.90 14.33
CA VAL A 1051 11.20 29.04 13.93
C VAL A 1051 10.26 28.17 14.76
N LEU A 1052 10.67 26.96 15.17
CA LEU A 1052 9.85 26.07 16.00
C LEU A 1052 9.67 26.63 17.41
N ALA A 1053 10.73 27.13 18.04
CA ALA A 1053 10.63 27.81 19.33
C ALA A 1053 9.73 29.05 19.27
N LEU A 1054 9.79 29.82 18.18
CA LEU A 1054 8.89 30.95 17.96
C LEU A 1054 7.43 30.49 17.75
N GLY A 1055 7.20 29.51 16.88
CA GLY A 1055 5.86 29.00 16.54
C GLY A 1055 5.13 28.43 17.76
N LEU A 1056 5.81 27.64 18.59
CA LEU A 1056 5.25 27.08 19.83
C LEU A 1056 4.98 28.14 20.90
N ARG A 1057 5.68 29.29 20.87
CA ARG A 1057 5.46 30.45 21.76
C ARG A 1057 4.33 31.38 21.30
N ILE A 1058 3.73 31.18 20.13
CA ILE A 1058 2.54 31.97 19.72
C ILE A 1058 1.33 31.44 20.47
N VAL A 1059 1.06 32.04 21.63
CA VAL A 1059 -0.19 31.87 22.38
C VAL A 1059 -1.34 32.41 21.52
N PRO A 1060 -2.36 31.59 21.16
CA PRO A 1060 -3.58 32.09 20.54
C PRO A 1060 -4.22 33.11 21.49
N ARG A 1061 -4.59 34.29 20.99
CA ARG A 1061 -5.28 35.31 21.78
C ARG A 1061 -6.73 34.88 22.07
N GLY A 1062 -6.89 33.93 22.98
CA GLY A 1062 -8.16 33.44 23.49
C GLY A 1062 -8.85 34.54 24.29
N GLY A 1063 -9.86 35.14 23.70
CA GLY A 1063 -10.76 36.09 24.34
C GLY A 1063 -11.95 36.31 23.41
N PRO A 1064 -13.20 36.29 23.92
CA PRO A 1064 -14.39 36.45 23.08
C PRO A 1064 -14.42 37.87 22.51
N ARG A 1065 -13.97 38.02 21.27
CA ARG A 1065 -14.23 39.24 20.49
C ARG A 1065 -15.69 39.26 20.12
N THR A 1066 -16.43 40.21 20.70
CA THR A 1066 -17.73 40.63 20.17
C THR A 1066 -17.60 40.89 18.66
N PRO A 1067 -18.57 40.45 17.84
CA PRO A 1067 -18.49 40.61 16.39
C PRO A 1067 -18.42 42.11 16.05
N VAL A 1068 -17.30 42.53 15.48
CA VAL A 1068 -17.16 43.86 14.88
C VAL A 1068 -18.00 43.84 13.60
N ALA A 1069 -19.04 44.67 13.55
CA ALA A 1069 -19.91 44.79 12.39
C ALA A 1069 -19.22 45.62 11.31
N THR A 1070 -18.72 44.95 10.27
CA THR A 1070 -18.26 45.48 8.98
C THR A 1070 -18.54 44.46 7.88
#